data_AF-A0A8D9EXA8-F1
#
_entry.id   AF-A0A8D9EXA8-F1
#
_cell.length_a   1.000
_cell.length_b   1.000
_cell.length_c   1.000
_cell.angle_alpha   90.00
_cell.angle_beta   90.00
_cell.angle_gamma   90.00
#
_symmetry.space_group_name_H-M   'P 1'
#
loop_
_entity.id
_entity.type
_entity.pdbx_description
1 polymer ?
#
loop_
_entity_poly.entity_id
_entity_poly.type
_entity_poly.pdbx_seq_one_letter_code
_entity_poly.pdbx_strand_id
1 'polypeptide(L)'
;MEDPNEQGTNENNTFENAQEEDISQSPSETNVEETDVNNDNVTNTDTQVEANTGSLTDMNDSETKSEQTGYTATWKQGSLGQEKDLRANILERMKSMESKAQDEMWQTFFESRKNAETDNRVQEIDGNFFERFGSRLKENQENQKVKDEKDGILEDMMVQSNVEPLQAASPKEMITTVIGWNIDELYSEILYEVLHIVGTDVAAQQVQLLEYLQEVFKLDSEKHNALLEQVKTKEAPNILLNVEVIEGKELSPKDANGLSDPFCTLFMSSSTVHRYNTSVKSQTLSPRWEEYFSLPVQNVKEDTLHLEVWDFDPAETVREKVSRISEVKGVKGLRKFVKEIAVTASTGKHDNELIGIVDFPIKDIPSNGQTIWCSIHKKPKAKRQGVLRIKMTFGSEKNCQVATQEYKHLVRNLLLYHLEKEKIEPYYWKGEFDILAQTLIRQHVAQSNLSPTDQSLAEFAEFVAVHLDHPLSFTVFSNLLDHLIDIYPSFNEYQVKSFWDSAKKLLPSCFSNLRKLRKSIPNDEHTLTQLSALLSILSSLSQKPIPAEVDLLPDNIYGWIVTPGQNDLHITLKDAVSQGAIDWIDCIIDQNKPESNEDEAVLVNRIKIVQLVRTDLQKAIDHHDEIFKQIMQFPYAATLFQVYEPKMVELCQPLVERLCLQLKPINMSEDSYLNPTEDPLSVSTGTSLFELYLSLKKFYELGKCDKEEVRIHVWFFQAVVNWLDIAQYKALQRIDKAIELDTLTPVDSSVKYSSSAVDTLAIFYQIKIFWEQLAWPDVEGCFTFVAKIIDDMCRSCNHYADKMSKKVDYVQSTSMSNVFQVTPEVSIIVYWNDTLGSINRHVKRFPSNS
;
A
#
# COMPACT_ATOMS: atom_id res chain seq x y z
N MET A 1 71.18 11.57 19.35
CA MET A 1 72.12 11.07 20.38
C MET A 1 71.83 9.59 20.54
N GLU A 2 72.85 8.78 20.29
CA GLU A 2 73.02 7.36 20.66
C GLU A 2 72.06 6.30 20.06
N ASP A 3 72.62 5.60 19.06
CA ASP A 3 72.46 4.19 18.63
C ASP A 3 72.75 3.18 19.79
N PRO A 4 72.65 1.81 19.69
CA PRO A 4 72.43 0.93 18.51
C PRO A 4 71.64 -0.42 18.75
N ASN A 5 71.65 -1.27 17.70
CA ASN A 5 71.54 -2.76 17.64
C ASN A 5 70.12 -3.38 17.58
N GLU A 6 69.81 -4.42 16.77
CA GLU A 6 70.64 -5.41 16.05
C GLU A 6 69.81 -6.20 14.99
N GLN A 7 70.48 -6.56 13.87
CA GLN A 7 70.42 -7.83 13.07
C GLN A 7 69.06 -8.41 12.62
N GLY A 8 68.76 -8.54 11.33
CA GLY A 8 69.31 -9.51 10.34
C GLY A 8 68.08 -10.20 9.69
N THR A 9 67.98 -10.58 8.42
CA THR A 9 68.92 -11.05 7.40
C THR A 9 68.29 -10.91 6.00
N ASN A 10 69.14 -10.66 5.00
CA ASN A 10 68.87 -10.80 3.56
C ASN A 10 68.46 -12.23 3.17
N GLU A 11 67.68 -12.36 2.10
CA GLU A 11 68.10 -13.16 0.93
C GLU A 11 67.31 -12.79 -0.33
N ASN A 12 68.04 -12.32 -1.34
CA ASN A 12 67.65 -12.19 -2.74
C ASN A 12 67.73 -13.57 -3.42
N ASN A 13 66.84 -13.83 -4.40
CA ASN A 13 67.21 -14.17 -5.78
C ASN A 13 65.96 -14.64 -6.56
N THR A 14 65.47 -13.93 -7.58
CA THR A 14 65.85 -13.84 -9.02
C THR A 14 65.41 -15.00 -9.94
N PHE A 15 64.90 -14.56 -11.11
CA PHE A 15 64.89 -15.21 -12.45
C PHE A 15 63.97 -16.43 -12.64
N GLU A 16 63.33 -16.74 -13.77
CA GLU A 16 63.22 -16.28 -15.18
C GLU A 16 62.01 -17.09 -15.74
N ASN A 17 61.01 -16.51 -16.44
CA ASN A 17 60.86 -16.45 -17.90
C ASN A 17 60.56 -17.77 -18.69
N ALA A 18 59.66 -17.61 -19.68
CA ALA A 18 59.46 -18.42 -20.91
C ALA A 18 58.77 -19.80 -20.77
N GLN A 19 58.02 -20.36 -21.73
CA GLN A 19 57.36 -20.01 -23.01
C GLN A 19 56.59 -21.30 -23.44
N GLU A 20 55.57 -21.14 -24.30
CA GLU A 20 55.09 -22.03 -25.40
C GLU A 20 55.18 -23.57 -25.30
N GLU A 21 54.06 -24.27 -25.65
CA GLU A 21 53.95 -24.99 -26.93
C GLU A 21 52.58 -25.67 -27.16
N ASP A 22 52.17 -25.62 -28.43
CA ASP A 22 51.06 -26.29 -29.12
C ASP A 22 51.13 -27.83 -29.10
N ILE A 23 49.96 -28.50 -29.17
CA ILE A 23 49.81 -29.73 -29.99
C ILE A 23 48.42 -29.75 -30.65
N SER A 24 48.44 -29.95 -31.96
CA SER A 24 47.33 -30.19 -32.89
C SER A 24 47.07 -31.69 -33.10
N GLN A 25 45.83 -32.10 -33.44
CA GLN A 25 45.47 -32.98 -34.59
C GLN A 25 44.01 -33.51 -34.54
N SER A 26 43.35 -33.40 -35.71
CA SER A 26 42.00 -33.78 -36.19
C SER A 26 41.89 -35.28 -36.60
N PRO A 27 40.90 -35.82 -37.40
CA PRO A 27 39.50 -35.45 -37.79
C PRO A 27 38.50 -36.67 -37.88
N SER A 28 37.35 -36.47 -38.56
CA SER A 28 36.36 -37.39 -39.23
C SER A 28 34.98 -37.51 -38.56
N GLU A 29 33.93 -36.83 -39.05
CA GLU A 29 33.07 -37.03 -40.26
C GLU A 29 31.99 -38.12 -40.10
N THR A 30 30.70 -37.72 -40.12
CA THR A 30 29.73 -38.08 -41.18
C THR A 30 28.36 -37.38 -41.00
N ASN A 31 27.85 -36.84 -42.12
CA ASN A 31 26.56 -36.18 -42.39
C ASN A 31 25.37 -37.16 -42.23
N VAL A 32 24.09 -36.73 -42.16
CA VAL A 32 23.18 -36.28 -43.26
C VAL A 32 21.85 -35.88 -42.55
N GLU A 33 21.34 -34.64 -42.66
CA GLU A 33 20.28 -34.17 -43.60
C GLU A 33 18.91 -34.90 -43.40
N GLU A 34 17.71 -34.31 -43.46
CA GLU A 34 17.21 -32.96 -43.72
C GLU A 34 15.67 -32.97 -43.55
N THR A 35 15.09 -31.77 -43.38
CA THR A 35 13.70 -31.35 -43.65
C THR A 35 12.50 -31.81 -42.80
N ASP A 36 11.35 -31.12 -42.74
CA ASP A 36 10.90 -29.71 -42.71
C ASP A 36 9.34 -29.77 -42.77
N VAL A 37 8.64 -28.69 -42.38
CA VAL A 37 7.22 -28.33 -42.71
C VAL A 37 6.03 -28.87 -41.89
N ASN A 38 5.52 -27.98 -41.03
CA ASN A 38 4.15 -27.42 -40.86
C ASN A 38 2.82 -28.20 -41.08
N ASN A 39 1.89 -27.82 -40.16
CA ASN A 39 0.47 -27.45 -40.32
C ASN A 39 -0.68 -28.40 -39.91
N ASP A 40 -1.47 -27.86 -38.95
CA ASP A 40 -2.92 -27.68 -38.91
C ASP A 40 -3.92 -28.84 -38.69
N ASN A 41 -4.75 -28.59 -37.67
CA ASN A 41 -6.22 -28.62 -37.66
C ASN A 41 -7.03 -29.91 -37.37
N VAL A 42 -7.83 -29.81 -36.30
CA VAL A 42 -9.32 -29.83 -36.27
C VAL A 42 -10.08 -31.18 -36.16
N THR A 43 -10.82 -31.25 -35.03
CA THR A 43 -12.15 -31.83 -34.75
C THR A 43 -12.44 -33.34 -34.63
N ASN A 44 -13.14 -33.62 -33.51
CA ASN A 44 -14.32 -34.47 -33.29
C ASN A 44 -14.46 -35.82 -34.02
N THR A 45 -14.79 -36.87 -33.26
CA THR A 45 -16.18 -37.36 -33.15
C THR A 45 -16.30 -38.56 -32.21
N ASP A 46 -17.44 -38.60 -31.52
CA ASP A 46 -17.97 -39.67 -30.68
C ASP A 46 -18.09 -41.02 -31.41
N THR A 47 -17.98 -42.14 -30.66
CA THR A 47 -19.04 -43.16 -30.65
C THR A 47 -18.93 -44.10 -29.43
N GLN A 48 -20.05 -44.23 -28.71
CA GLN A 48 -20.35 -45.26 -27.71
C GLN A 48 -20.49 -46.66 -28.34
N VAL A 49 -20.30 -47.75 -27.57
CA VAL A 49 -21.24 -48.91 -27.45
C VAL A 49 -20.92 -49.71 -26.16
N GLU A 50 -21.93 -49.83 -25.29
CA GLU A 50 -22.48 -50.98 -24.50
C GLU A 50 -21.65 -52.27 -24.31
N ALA A 51 -21.91 -53.20 -23.37
CA ALA A 51 -22.56 -53.36 -22.06
C ALA A 51 -22.49 -54.89 -21.76
N ASN A 52 -22.36 -55.33 -20.50
CA ASN A 52 -22.79 -56.63 -19.90
C ASN A 52 -21.97 -56.87 -18.61
N THR A 53 -22.50 -56.79 -17.39
CA THR A 53 -23.44 -57.66 -16.62
C THR A 53 -22.92 -59.05 -16.20
N GLY A 54 -22.94 -59.26 -14.88
CA GLY A 54 -23.12 -60.55 -14.18
C GLY A 54 -22.00 -60.88 -13.17
N SER A 55 -22.20 -61.45 -11.98
CA SER A 55 -23.29 -61.61 -11.00
C SER A 55 -22.73 -62.49 -9.86
N LEU A 56 -23.01 -62.11 -8.60
CA LEU A 56 -23.13 -62.89 -7.34
C LEU A 56 -22.16 -64.03 -6.95
N THR A 57 -21.74 -63.99 -5.67
CA THR A 57 -21.91 -65.10 -4.69
C THR A 57 -21.96 -64.58 -3.24
N ASP A 58 -22.96 -65.05 -2.49
CA ASP A 58 -23.24 -64.87 -1.05
C ASP A 58 -22.38 -65.76 -0.12
N MET A 59 -22.26 -65.37 1.17
CA MET A 59 -22.70 -66.14 2.36
C MET A 59 -22.30 -65.47 3.71
N ASN A 60 -23.32 -65.11 4.52
CA ASN A 60 -23.59 -65.31 5.97
C ASN A 60 -22.44 -65.42 6.99
N ASP A 61 -22.55 -65.14 8.30
CA ASP A 61 -23.49 -64.48 9.25
C ASP A 61 -22.80 -64.64 10.63
N SER A 62 -22.89 -63.66 11.53
CA SER A 62 -23.20 -63.92 12.96
C SER A 62 -23.33 -62.61 13.76
N GLU A 63 -24.53 -62.43 14.31
CA GLU A 63 -25.04 -61.34 15.14
C GLU A 63 -24.45 -61.28 16.57
N THR A 64 -24.42 -60.08 17.16
CA THR A 64 -24.92 -59.85 18.53
C THR A 64 -25.69 -58.53 18.59
N LYS A 65 -26.95 -58.62 19.05
CA LYS A 65 -28.00 -57.58 19.16
C LYS A 65 -27.95 -56.82 20.49
N SER A 66 -28.34 -55.55 20.47
CA SER A 66 -29.37 -54.92 21.34
C SER A 66 -29.66 -53.49 20.80
N GLU A 67 -30.67 -53.35 19.93
CA GLU A 67 -32.02 -52.76 20.19
C GLU A 67 -31.98 -51.26 20.54
N GLN A 68 -32.07 -50.31 19.59
CA GLN A 68 -33.24 -49.80 18.80
C GLN A 68 -34.37 -49.12 19.61
N THR A 69 -34.57 -47.82 19.31
CA THR A 69 -35.81 -47.21 18.73
C THR A 69 -35.36 -45.91 18.02
N GLY A 70 -35.33 -45.78 16.68
CA GLY A 70 -36.46 -45.61 15.74
C GLY A 70 -37.04 -44.20 15.89
N TYR A 71 -36.84 -43.21 15.00
CA TYR A 71 -37.30 -43.14 13.61
C TYR A 71 -36.40 -42.24 12.72
N THR A 72 -36.11 -42.69 11.50
CA THR A 72 -35.60 -41.90 10.38
C THR A 72 -36.68 -41.75 9.30
N ALA A 73 -36.72 -40.59 8.63
CA ALA A 73 -37.36 -40.45 7.33
C ALA A 73 -36.44 -39.62 6.42
N THR A 74 -36.00 -40.25 5.33
CA THR A 74 -35.14 -39.71 4.27
C THR A 74 -35.98 -39.06 3.16
N TRP A 75 -35.49 -37.95 2.58
CA TRP A 75 -35.96 -37.43 1.29
C TRP A 75 -34.79 -37.20 0.33
N LYS A 76 -35.00 -37.62 -0.92
CA LYS A 76 -34.02 -37.70 -2.02
C LYS A 76 -33.73 -36.33 -2.66
N GLN A 77 -32.48 -36.16 -3.08
CA GLN A 77 -31.99 -35.10 -3.97
C GLN A 77 -32.72 -35.08 -5.32
N GLY A 78 -33.13 -33.89 -5.78
CA GLY A 78 -33.54 -33.63 -7.15
C GLY A 78 -33.79 -32.14 -7.44
N SER A 79 -33.20 -31.64 -8.54
CA SER A 79 -33.49 -30.35 -9.23
C SER A 79 -32.74 -29.07 -8.79
N LEU A 80 -31.45 -28.96 -9.18
CA LEU A 80 -30.64 -27.73 -9.07
C LEU A 80 -30.94 -26.67 -10.16
N GLY A 81 -31.90 -26.91 -11.06
CA GLY A 81 -32.21 -26.05 -12.22
C GLY A 81 -33.44 -25.17 -12.07
N GLN A 82 -34.38 -25.52 -11.18
CA GLN A 82 -35.59 -24.73 -10.92
C GLN A 82 -35.38 -23.66 -9.84
N GLU A 83 -34.26 -23.70 -9.12
CA GLU A 83 -33.97 -22.88 -7.94
C GLU A 83 -33.65 -21.41 -8.26
N LYS A 84 -33.08 -21.13 -9.44
CA LYS A 84 -32.76 -19.75 -9.89
C LYS A 84 -33.97 -18.98 -10.42
N ASP A 85 -34.85 -19.65 -11.17
CA ASP A 85 -36.09 -19.04 -11.68
C ASP A 85 -37.17 -18.89 -10.59
N LEU A 86 -37.16 -19.76 -9.58
CA LEU A 86 -38.00 -19.60 -8.39
C LEU A 86 -37.51 -18.41 -7.54
N ARG A 87 -36.20 -18.29 -7.27
CA ARG A 87 -35.62 -17.15 -6.54
C ARG A 87 -35.93 -15.79 -7.18
N ALA A 88 -35.83 -15.67 -8.51
CA ALA A 88 -36.11 -14.43 -9.23
C ALA A 88 -37.61 -14.06 -9.22
N ASN A 89 -38.50 -15.03 -9.44
CA ASN A 89 -39.95 -14.82 -9.36
C ASN A 89 -40.43 -14.55 -7.92
N ILE A 90 -39.78 -15.13 -6.91
CA ILE A 90 -40.05 -14.88 -5.49
C ILE A 90 -39.65 -13.46 -5.10
N LEU A 91 -38.47 -12.98 -5.53
CA LEU A 91 -38.04 -11.60 -5.27
C LEU A 91 -38.96 -10.55 -5.92
N GLU A 92 -39.50 -10.84 -7.10
CA GLU A 92 -40.43 -9.95 -7.81
C GLU A 92 -41.84 -9.95 -7.16
N ARG A 93 -42.29 -11.10 -6.63
CA ARG A 93 -43.53 -11.22 -5.84
C ARG A 93 -43.41 -10.62 -4.44
N MET A 94 -42.23 -10.66 -3.81
CA MET A 94 -41.91 -9.98 -2.55
C MET A 94 -42.07 -8.45 -2.69
N LYS A 95 -41.63 -7.88 -3.83
CA LYS A 95 -41.81 -6.45 -4.13
C LYS A 95 -43.27 -6.04 -4.42
N SER A 96 -44.13 -7.00 -4.77
CA SER A 96 -45.50 -6.74 -5.23
C SER A 96 -46.56 -6.81 -4.12
N MET A 97 -46.29 -7.43 -2.96
CA MET A 97 -47.26 -7.62 -1.87
C MET A 97 -47.04 -6.72 -0.64
N GLU A 98 -45.99 -5.92 -0.63
CA GLU A 98 -45.83 -4.82 0.32
C GLU A 98 -46.64 -3.62 -0.17
N SER A 99 -47.80 -3.37 0.45
CA SER A 99 -48.29 -2.00 0.47
C SER A 99 -47.36 -1.21 1.40
N LYS A 100 -46.26 -0.67 0.87
CA LYS A 100 -45.35 0.27 1.57
C LYS A 100 -46.12 1.31 2.38
N ALA A 101 -47.27 1.75 1.88
CA ALA A 101 -48.15 2.71 2.54
C ALA A 101 -48.77 2.24 3.87
N GLN A 102 -48.93 0.93 4.12
CA GLN A 102 -49.44 0.42 5.40
C GLN A 102 -48.31 0.26 6.42
N ASP A 103 -47.15 -0.24 6.00
CA ASP A 103 -45.99 -0.36 6.89
C ASP A 103 -45.43 1.03 7.25
N GLU A 104 -45.40 1.98 6.31
CA GLU A 104 -45.07 3.40 6.59
C GLU A 104 -46.11 4.05 7.52
N MET A 105 -47.41 3.77 7.36
CA MET A 105 -48.47 4.29 8.23
C MET A 105 -48.32 3.77 9.66
N TRP A 106 -48.06 2.47 9.84
CA TRP A 106 -47.85 1.88 11.16
C TRP A 106 -46.52 2.31 11.78
N GLN A 107 -45.44 2.38 11.01
CA GLN A 107 -44.16 2.95 11.47
C GLN A 107 -44.34 4.40 11.94
N THR A 108 -45.00 5.24 11.14
CA THR A 108 -45.29 6.65 11.49
C THR A 108 -46.19 6.74 12.74
N PHE A 109 -47.18 5.85 12.87
CA PHE A 109 -48.08 5.78 14.03
C PHE A 109 -47.33 5.38 15.32
N PHE A 110 -46.47 4.37 15.27
CA PHE A 110 -45.66 3.94 16.42
C PHE A 110 -44.55 4.95 16.76
N GLU A 111 -43.92 5.59 15.78
CA GLU A 111 -42.96 6.69 16.00
C GLU A 111 -43.63 7.95 16.58
N SER A 112 -44.83 8.29 16.13
CA SER A 112 -45.60 9.42 16.67
C SER A 112 -46.01 9.20 18.13
N ARG A 113 -46.21 7.96 18.57
CA ARG A 113 -46.56 7.65 19.97
C ARG A 113 -45.34 7.59 20.88
N LYS A 114 -44.15 7.30 20.33
CA LYS A 114 -42.86 7.38 21.05
C LYS A 114 -42.53 8.81 21.51
N ASN A 115 -43.01 9.83 20.79
CA ASN A 115 -42.79 11.24 21.08
C ASN A 115 -43.92 11.90 21.91
N ALA A 116 -45.00 11.18 22.21
CA ALA A 116 -46.08 11.68 23.04
C ALA A 116 -45.78 11.34 24.51
N GLU A 117 -45.65 12.35 25.38
CA GLU A 117 -45.41 12.23 26.84
C GLU A 117 -46.56 11.56 27.63
N THR A 118 -47.35 10.69 27.02
CA THR A 118 -48.53 10.09 27.65
C THR A 118 -48.41 8.57 27.77
N ASP A 119 -48.15 8.14 29.01
CA ASP A 119 -48.35 6.82 29.62
C ASP A 119 -47.25 5.74 29.46
N ASN A 120 -46.04 6.01 29.96
CA ASN A 120 -44.91 5.06 30.06
C ASN A 120 -45.11 3.88 31.05
N ARG A 121 -46.27 3.76 31.71
CA ARG A 121 -46.48 2.87 32.88
C ARG A 121 -46.47 1.37 32.55
N VAL A 122 -46.77 0.99 31.30
CA VAL A 122 -46.79 -0.43 30.85
C VAL A 122 -45.38 -0.91 30.46
N GLN A 123 -44.56 -0.03 29.88
CA GLN A 123 -43.21 -0.33 29.39
C GLN A 123 -42.21 -0.53 30.53
N GLU A 124 -42.38 0.18 31.65
CA GLU A 124 -41.49 0.07 32.82
C GLU A 124 -41.50 -1.33 33.48
N ILE A 125 -42.55 -2.14 33.27
CA ILE A 125 -42.74 -3.43 33.95
C ILE A 125 -41.82 -4.53 33.45
N ASP A 126 -41.51 -4.53 32.15
CA ASP A 126 -40.55 -5.47 31.60
C ASP A 126 -39.09 -4.94 31.71
N GLY A 127 -38.91 -3.76 32.33
CA GLY A 127 -37.64 -3.05 32.43
C GLY A 127 -37.22 -2.36 31.14
N ASN A 128 -38.18 -1.99 30.27
CA ASN A 128 -37.97 -1.55 28.89
C ASN A 128 -37.25 -2.61 28.06
N PHE A 129 -37.55 -3.90 28.27
CA PHE A 129 -36.87 -5.01 27.62
C PHE A 129 -36.97 -4.92 26.10
N PHE A 130 -38.17 -4.88 25.54
CA PHE A 130 -38.38 -4.84 24.09
C PHE A 130 -37.87 -3.52 23.47
N GLU A 131 -37.96 -2.42 24.23
CA GLU A 131 -37.51 -1.10 23.83
C GLU A 131 -35.98 -0.98 23.82
N ARG A 132 -35.26 -1.58 24.78
CA ARG A 132 -33.78 -1.59 24.83
C ARG A 132 -33.20 -2.26 23.58
N PHE A 133 -33.83 -3.29 23.05
CA PHE A 133 -33.39 -3.92 21.79
C PHE A 133 -33.72 -3.04 20.57
N GLY A 134 -34.91 -2.46 20.50
CA GLY A 134 -35.27 -1.54 19.41
C GLY A 134 -34.46 -0.23 19.39
N SER A 135 -34.09 0.30 20.57
CA SER A 135 -33.46 1.63 20.76
C SER A 135 -31.94 1.62 20.82
N ARG A 136 -31.30 0.68 21.54
CA ARG A 136 -29.81 0.54 21.58
C ARG A 136 -29.23 0.27 20.18
N LEU A 137 -30.06 -0.19 19.25
CA LEU A 137 -29.68 -0.51 17.88
C LEU A 137 -29.94 0.64 16.90
N LYS A 138 -30.95 1.52 17.12
CA LYS A 138 -31.09 2.79 16.38
C LYS A 138 -30.00 3.79 16.79
N GLU A 139 -29.68 3.90 18.08
CA GLU A 139 -28.55 4.71 18.55
C GLU A 139 -27.22 4.23 17.97
N ASN A 140 -27.02 2.93 17.73
CA ASN A 140 -25.82 2.42 17.05
C ASN A 140 -25.86 2.58 15.52
N GLN A 141 -26.99 2.93 14.90
CA GLN A 141 -27.08 3.30 13.48
C GLN A 141 -26.96 4.82 13.28
N GLU A 142 -27.47 5.62 14.22
CA GLU A 142 -27.43 7.09 14.20
C GLU A 142 -26.14 7.65 14.81
N ASN A 143 -25.61 7.08 15.90
CA ASN A 143 -24.28 7.43 16.41
C ASN A 143 -23.16 6.98 15.47
N GLN A 144 -23.39 6.03 14.57
CA GLN A 144 -22.43 5.70 13.51
C GLN A 144 -22.38 6.78 12.42
N LYS A 145 -23.40 7.66 12.30
CA LYS A 145 -23.36 8.84 11.43
C LYS A 145 -22.92 10.11 12.15
N VAL A 146 -23.05 10.17 13.48
CA VAL A 146 -22.77 11.39 14.28
C VAL A 146 -21.45 11.30 15.06
N LYS A 147 -20.93 10.10 15.38
CA LYS A 147 -19.60 9.93 15.99
C LYS A 147 -18.43 9.89 15.01
N ASP A 148 -18.70 9.77 13.70
CA ASP A 148 -17.68 9.98 12.67
C ASP A 148 -17.26 11.46 12.58
N GLU A 149 -17.95 12.38 13.28
CA GLU A 149 -17.64 13.82 13.30
C GLU A 149 -17.15 14.38 14.66
N LYS A 150 -17.03 13.58 15.74
CA LYS A 150 -16.50 14.12 17.02
C LYS A 150 -15.60 13.15 17.77
N ASP A 151 -14.33 13.55 17.77
CA ASP A 151 -13.23 13.07 18.61
C ASP A 151 -13.62 12.81 20.07
N GLY A 152 -13.02 11.75 20.62
CA GLY A 152 -13.08 11.47 22.05
C GLY A 152 -12.46 10.14 22.47
N ILE A 153 -11.31 9.73 21.92
CA ILE A 153 -10.49 8.62 22.49
C ILE A 153 -8.97 8.95 22.46
N LEU A 154 -8.56 10.16 22.07
CA LEU A 154 -7.13 10.51 21.95
C LEU A 154 -6.48 11.10 23.21
N GLU A 155 -7.24 11.47 24.25
CA GLU A 155 -6.65 12.15 25.42
C GLU A 155 -6.16 11.22 26.55
N ASP A 156 -6.49 9.92 26.55
CA ASP A 156 -6.10 9.01 27.65
C ASP A 156 -5.03 7.96 27.28
N MET A 157 -4.33 8.12 26.14
CA MET A 157 -3.33 7.13 25.68
C MET A 157 -1.96 7.72 25.30
N MET A 158 -1.58 8.86 25.88
CA MET A 158 -0.19 9.33 25.80
C MET A 158 0.70 8.56 26.78
N VAL A 159 1.32 7.47 26.30
CA VAL A 159 2.46 6.85 26.97
C VAL A 159 3.74 7.30 26.27
N GLN A 160 4.57 8.03 27.02
CA GLN A 160 5.95 8.35 26.69
C GLN A 160 6.70 7.06 26.35
N SER A 161 7.22 6.97 25.13
CA SER A 161 8.15 5.93 24.73
C SER A 161 9.49 6.16 25.43
N ASN A 162 9.69 5.51 26.58
CA ASN A 162 11.04 5.23 27.08
C ASN A 162 11.61 4.08 26.25
N VAL A 163 12.15 4.43 25.08
CA VAL A 163 13.18 3.61 24.45
C VAL A 163 14.50 4.17 24.96
N GLU A 164 15.20 3.40 25.79
CA GLU A 164 16.59 3.71 26.12
C GLU A 164 17.38 3.81 24.82
N PRO A 165 18.01 4.95 24.50
CA PRO A 165 18.93 5.01 23.39
C PRO A 165 20.09 4.08 23.72
N LEU A 166 20.32 3.08 22.86
CA LEU A 166 21.63 2.43 22.77
C LEU A 166 22.66 3.55 22.75
N GLN A 167 23.56 3.54 23.75
CA GLN A 167 24.56 4.58 23.97
C GLN A 167 25.22 4.97 22.66
N ALA A 168 24.89 6.17 22.18
CA ALA A 168 25.56 6.79 21.07
C ALA A 168 27.02 7.00 21.48
N ALA A 169 27.93 6.28 20.83
CA ALA A 169 29.32 6.70 20.76
C ALA A 169 29.35 8.13 20.22
N SER A 170 30.20 8.98 20.78
CA SER A 170 30.21 10.41 20.45
C SER A 170 30.40 10.62 18.94
N PRO A 171 29.93 11.74 18.35
CA PRO A 171 30.12 12.06 16.93
C PRO A 171 31.59 12.05 16.46
N LYS A 172 32.55 12.02 17.39
CA LYS A 172 33.99 11.88 17.11
C LYS A 172 34.45 10.45 16.84
N GLU A 173 33.69 9.43 17.22
CA GLU A 173 34.14 8.02 17.19
C GLU A 173 33.61 7.21 16.00
N MET A 174 32.65 7.73 15.22
CA MET A 174 32.19 7.09 13.97
C MET A 174 32.92 7.56 12.70
N ILE A 175 33.78 8.57 12.79
CA ILE A 175 34.47 9.16 11.62
C ILE A 175 35.67 8.29 11.16
N THR A 176 36.10 7.32 11.96
CA THR A 176 37.35 6.58 11.75
C THR A 176 37.18 5.17 11.20
N THR A 177 35.98 4.60 11.15
CA THR A 177 35.82 3.18 10.80
C THR A 177 35.23 2.99 9.41
N VAL A 178 36.14 2.66 8.49
CA VAL A 178 36.00 2.27 7.09
C VAL A 178 36.26 3.41 6.09
N ILE A 179 37.54 3.51 5.72
CA ILE A 179 38.24 4.47 4.84
C ILE A 179 38.74 5.71 5.61
N GLY A 180 40.05 5.70 5.88
CA GLY A 180 40.77 6.67 6.72
C GLY A 180 41.02 8.00 6.03
N TRP A 181 39.98 8.79 5.83
CA TRP A 181 40.10 10.21 5.49
C TRP A 181 40.03 11.05 6.75
N ASN A 182 41.05 11.88 6.98
CA ASN A 182 40.97 12.87 8.04
C ASN A 182 39.97 13.96 7.61
N ILE A 183 39.10 14.42 8.51
CA ILE A 183 38.16 15.54 8.26
C ILE A 183 38.89 16.73 7.65
N ASP A 184 40.14 16.95 8.07
CA ASP A 184 40.97 18.05 7.58
C ASP A 184 41.38 17.87 6.10
N GLU A 185 41.56 16.64 5.63
CA GLU A 185 41.88 16.33 4.23
C GLU A 185 40.66 16.60 3.35
N LEU A 186 39.49 16.10 3.74
CA LEU A 186 38.24 16.38 3.04
C LEU A 186 37.98 17.89 3.00
N TYR A 187 38.09 18.56 4.14
CA TYR A 187 37.86 20.01 4.22
C TYR A 187 38.83 20.79 3.31
N SER A 188 40.11 20.41 3.31
CA SER A 188 41.12 21.03 2.46
C SER A 188 40.84 20.83 0.98
N GLU A 189 40.27 19.67 0.61
CA GLU A 189 39.90 19.37 -0.77
C GLU A 189 38.67 20.19 -1.21
N ILE A 190 37.62 20.26 -0.40
CA ILE A 190 36.45 21.09 -0.73
C ILE A 190 36.81 22.59 -0.73
N LEU A 191 37.71 23.03 0.17
CA LEU A 191 38.28 24.39 0.11
C LEU A 191 39.01 24.64 -1.21
N TYR A 192 39.77 23.66 -1.69
CA TYR A 192 40.50 23.75 -2.95
C TYR A 192 39.56 23.91 -4.14
N GLU A 193 38.46 23.16 -4.16
CA GLU A 193 37.40 23.25 -5.18
C GLU A 193 36.69 24.60 -5.14
N VAL A 194 36.38 25.13 -3.94
CA VAL A 194 35.78 26.47 -3.78
C VAL A 194 36.72 27.58 -4.23
N LEU A 195 38.04 27.43 -4.05
CA LEU A 195 39.02 28.40 -4.55
C LEU A 195 39.14 28.40 -6.08
N HIS A 196 38.87 27.25 -6.73
CA HIS A 196 39.00 27.05 -8.17
C HIS A 196 37.65 26.82 -8.87
N ILE A 197 36.61 27.55 -8.43
CA ILE A 197 35.24 27.45 -8.98
C ILE A 197 35.24 27.46 -10.51
N VAL A 198 34.55 26.47 -11.07
CA VAL A 198 34.22 26.38 -12.49
C VAL A 198 32.75 26.74 -12.72
N GLY A 199 32.45 27.30 -13.88
CA GLY A 199 31.09 27.64 -14.25
C GLY A 199 30.67 29.09 -14.00
N THR A 200 29.82 29.62 -14.88
CA THR A 200 29.38 31.03 -14.85
C THR A 200 28.44 31.35 -13.69
N ASP A 201 27.73 30.36 -13.19
CA ASP A 201 26.60 30.46 -12.28
C ASP A 201 27.02 30.58 -10.80
N VAL A 202 28.27 30.24 -10.49
CA VAL A 202 28.76 30.11 -9.10
C VAL A 202 29.84 31.13 -8.72
N ALA A 203 30.52 31.73 -9.70
CA ALA A 203 31.70 32.57 -9.47
C ALA A 203 31.48 33.76 -8.52
N ALA A 204 30.26 34.28 -8.39
CA ALA A 204 29.95 35.42 -7.53
C ALA A 204 29.79 35.07 -6.04
N GLN A 205 29.73 33.78 -5.67
CA GLN A 205 29.36 33.32 -4.33
C GLN A 205 30.54 32.79 -3.49
N GLN A 206 31.78 32.86 -4.00
CA GLN A 206 32.95 32.22 -3.39
C GLN A 206 33.13 32.55 -1.89
N VAL A 207 32.99 33.82 -1.49
CA VAL A 207 33.14 34.22 -0.09
C VAL A 207 32.07 33.59 0.82
N GLN A 208 30.83 33.58 0.37
CA GLN A 208 29.71 32.98 1.10
C GLN A 208 29.88 31.46 1.24
N LEU A 209 30.44 30.80 0.21
CA LEU A 209 30.73 29.37 0.24
C LEU A 209 31.83 29.02 1.25
N LEU A 210 32.86 29.87 1.39
CA LEU A 210 33.93 29.66 2.38
C LEU A 210 33.39 29.76 3.81
N GLU A 211 32.58 30.78 4.10
CA GLU A 211 31.92 30.96 5.40
C GLU A 211 30.97 29.78 5.71
N TYR A 212 30.15 29.40 4.73
CA TYR A 212 29.22 28.28 4.86
C TYR A 212 29.94 26.96 5.11
N LEU A 213 31.02 26.68 4.36
CA LEU A 213 31.80 25.46 4.53
C LEU A 213 32.44 25.38 5.92
N GLN A 214 32.91 26.51 6.46
CA GLN A 214 33.42 26.57 7.84
C GLN A 214 32.33 26.19 8.86
N GLU A 215 31.11 26.66 8.69
CA GLU A 215 29.97 26.32 9.56
C GLU A 215 29.62 24.83 9.48
N VAL A 216 29.52 24.27 8.26
CA VAL A 216 29.19 22.85 8.02
C VAL A 216 30.15 21.93 8.75
N PHE A 217 31.45 22.19 8.65
CA PHE A 217 32.50 21.37 9.26
C PHE A 217 32.76 21.73 10.74
N LYS A 218 32.06 22.73 11.28
CA LYS A 218 32.22 23.24 12.65
C LYS A 218 33.69 23.54 13.01
N LEU A 219 34.43 24.11 12.06
CA LEU A 219 35.85 24.42 12.22
C LEU A 219 36.05 25.79 12.87
N ASP A 220 37.01 25.86 13.79
CA ASP A 220 37.43 27.13 14.38
C ASP A 220 38.15 28.01 13.35
N SER A 221 38.09 29.32 13.55
CA SER A 221 38.64 30.29 12.59
C SER A 221 40.16 30.20 12.44
N GLU A 222 40.89 29.78 13.48
CA GLU A 222 42.35 29.63 13.38
C GLU A 222 42.71 28.48 12.45
N LYS A 223 42.06 27.34 12.64
CA LYS A 223 42.23 26.14 11.82
C LYS A 223 41.75 26.35 10.38
N HIS A 224 40.59 27.00 10.19
CA HIS A 224 40.12 27.39 8.86
C HIS A 224 41.18 28.21 8.11
N ASN A 225 41.70 29.28 8.74
CA ASN A 225 42.70 30.14 8.12
C ASN A 225 44.00 29.40 7.81
N ALA A 226 44.44 28.50 8.70
CA ALA A 226 45.63 27.69 8.47
C ALA A 226 45.49 26.76 7.25
N LEU A 227 44.36 26.06 7.13
CA LEU A 227 44.07 25.18 5.99
C LEU A 227 43.86 25.99 4.70
N LEU A 228 43.18 27.14 4.78
CA LEU A 228 42.98 28.02 3.64
C LEU A 228 44.32 28.53 3.06
N GLU A 229 45.25 28.96 3.92
CA GLU A 229 46.59 29.37 3.48
C GLU A 229 47.38 28.20 2.89
N GLN A 230 47.29 27.01 3.48
CA GLN A 230 47.91 25.81 2.90
C GLN A 230 47.36 25.53 1.50
N VAL A 231 46.04 25.55 1.31
CA VAL A 231 45.39 25.25 0.04
C VAL A 231 45.72 26.30 -1.03
N LYS A 232 45.82 27.58 -0.69
CA LYS A 232 46.24 28.66 -1.62
C LYS A 232 47.63 28.46 -2.20
N THR A 233 48.50 27.69 -1.53
CA THR A 233 49.85 27.38 -2.04
C THR A 233 49.87 26.21 -3.04
N LYS A 234 48.77 25.46 -3.18
CA LYS A 234 48.66 24.37 -4.15
C LYS A 234 48.55 24.93 -5.58
N GLU A 235 49.08 24.18 -6.55
CA GLU A 235 48.90 24.49 -7.97
C GLU A 235 47.42 24.39 -8.37
N ALA A 236 47.03 25.13 -9.41
CA ALA A 236 45.65 25.11 -9.91
C ALA A 236 45.28 23.74 -10.51
N PRO A 237 44.00 23.33 -10.46
CA PRO A 237 43.61 22.00 -10.91
C PRO A 237 43.68 21.87 -12.42
N ASN A 238 44.02 20.67 -12.89
CA ASN A 238 43.91 20.30 -14.29
C ASN A 238 42.43 20.01 -14.62
N ILE A 239 41.72 21.05 -15.05
CA ILE A 239 40.32 20.97 -15.47
C ILE A 239 40.23 20.43 -16.88
N LEU A 240 39.30 19.50 -17.10
CA LEU A 240 38.92 18.98 -18.41
C LEU A 240 37.56 19.54 -18.83
N LEU A 241 37.40 19.77 -20.13
CA LEU A 241 36.10 19.99 -20.76
C LEU A 241 35.71 18.72 -21.51
N ASN A 242 34.68 18.05 -21.01
CA ASN A 242 34.06 16.90 -21.65
C ASN A 242 33.03 17.41 -22.67
N VAL A 243 33.20 17.06 -23.94
CA VAL A 243 32.38 17.50 -25.06
C VAL A 243 31.80 16.28 -25.77
N GLU A 244 30.48 16.20 -25.85
CA GLU A 244 29.76 15.23 -26.66
C GLU A 244 29.21 15.92 -27.90
N VAL A 245 29.70 15.53 -29.07
CA VAL A 245 29.17 15.97 -30.36
C VAL A 245 28.04 15.03 -30.74
N ILE A 246 26.80 15.48 -30.59
CA ILE A 246 25.63 14.58 -30.67
C ILE A 246 25.14 14.48 -32.12
N GLU A 247 24.61 15.57 -32.67
CA GLU A 247 24.02 15.55 -34.01
C GLU A 247 24.13 16.91 -34.72
N GLY A 248 24.11 16.88 -36.05
CA GLY A 248 23.99 18.06 -36.90
C GLY A 248 22.68 18.04 -37.67
N LYS A 249 22.15 19.22 -38.03
CA LYS A 249 20.97 19.36 -38.90
C LYS A 249 21.14 20.50 -39.88
N GLU A 250 20.52 20.35 -41.04
CA GLU A 250 20.48 21.36 -42.11
C GLU A 250 21.88 21.85 -42.52
N LEU A 251 22.86 20.95 -42.52
CA LEU A 251 24.21 21.29 -42.95
C LEU A 251 24.21 21.75 -44.41
N SER A 252 25.13 22.62 -44.76
CA SER A 252 25.22 23.15 -46.13
C SER A 252 25.83 22.11 -47.06
N PRO A 253 25.14 21.76 -48.16
CA PRO A 253 25.63 20.73 -49.06
C PRO A 253 26.90 21.19 -49.75
N LYS A 254 27.89 20.32 -49.71
CA LYS A 254 29.17 20.51 -50.36
C LYS A 254 29.28 19.59 -51.55
N ASP A 255 28.88 18.35 -51.52
CA ASP A 255 29.06 17.47 -52.67
C ASP A 255 28.16 17.81 -53.86
N ALA A 256 28.60 17.38 -55.05
CA ALA A 256 27.84 17.51 -56.29
C ALA A 256 26.49 16.75 -56.26
N ASN A 257 26.35 15.75 -55.39
CA ASN A 257 25.10 15.02 -55.13
C ASN A 257 24.07 15.84 -54.32
N GLY A 258 24.45 17.04 -53.85
CA GLY A 258 23.62 17.90 -53.02
C GLY A 258 23.58 17.52 -51.54
N LEU A 259 24.54 16.74 -51.06
CA LEU A 259 24.75 16.30 -49.68
C LEU A 259 26.17 16.71 -49.22
N SER A 260 26.66 16.09 -48.16
CA SER A 260 28.01 16.26 -47.61
C SER A 260 28.44 14.98 -46.90
N ASP A 261 29.74 14.82 -46.68
CA ASP A 261 30.36 13.79 -45.86
C ASP A 261 30.91 14.42 -44.56
N PRO A 262 30.05 14.91 -43.63
CA PRO A 262 30.50 15.76 -42.53
C PRO A 262 31.25 15.02 -41.41
N PHE A 263 32.29 15.68 -40.88
CA PHE A 263 32.94 15.37 -39.60
C PHE A 263 33.25 16.67 -38.83
N CYS A 264 33.42 16.57 -37.51
CA CYS A 264 33.76 17.70 -36.65
C CYS A 264 35.21 17.61 -36.19
N THR A 265 35.88 18.76 -36.09
CA THR A 265 37.20 18.93 -35.49
C THR A 265 37.08 19.86 -34.28
N LEU A 266 37.59 19.43 -33.12
CA LEU A 266 37.54 20.17 -31.86
C LEU A 266 38.96 20.46 -31.36
N PHE A 267 39.18 21.66 -30.82
CA PHE A 267 40.43 22.02 -30.14
C PHE A 267 40.23 23.22 -29.21
N MET A 268 41.12 23.38 -28.23
CA MET A 268 41.13 24.55 -27.34
C MET A 268 41.95 25.68 -27.95
N SER A 269 41.57 26.93 -27.71
CA SER A 269 42.31 28.12 -28.17
C SER A 269 43.74 28.16 -27.61
N SER A 270 43.93 27.63 -26.41
CA SER A 270 45.22 27.46 -25.74
C SER A 270 46.10 26.36 -26.35
N SER A 271 45.52 25.40 -27.09
CA SER A 271 46.21 24.23 -27.63
C SER A 271 45.73 23.88 -29.04
N THR A 272 46.09 24.71 -30.01
CA THR A 272 45.70 24.53 -31.43
C THR A 272 46.33 23.33 -32.13
N VAL A 273 47.36 22.73 -31.52
CA VAL A 273 48.05 21.53 -32.03
C VAL A 273 47.27 20.25 -31.70
N HIS A 274 46.57 20.21 -30.57
CA HIS A 274 45.82 19.03 -30.12
C HIS A 274 44.39 19.11 -30.66
N ARG A 275 44.15 18.42 -31.78
CA ARG A 275 42.85 18.37 -32.46
C ARG A 275 42.22 17.00 -32.34
N TYR A 276 40.93 17.00 -32.02
CA TYR A 276 40.09 15.80 -31.92
C TYR A 276 39.13 15.78 -33.10
N ASN A 277 38.98 14.65 -33.78
CA ASN A 277 38.09 14.52 -34.93
C ASN A 277 37.02 13.47 -34.65
N THR A 278 35.78 13.75 -35.06
CA THR A 278 34.74 12.72 -35.08
C THR A 278 34.90 11.78 -36.27
N SER A 279 34.15 10.69 -36.27
CA SER A 279 33.93 9.89 -37.47
C SER A 279 33.23 10.70 -38.58
N VAL A 280 33.55 10.34 -39.83
CA VAL A 280 32.90 10.89 -41.03
C VAL A 280 31.55 10.21 -41.21
N LYS A 281 30.48 10.99 -41.43
CA LYS A 281 29.15 10.45 -41.75
C LYS A 281 28.87 10.72 -43.22
N SER A 282 28.69 9.68 -44.02
CA SER A 282 28.59 9.84 -45.47
C SER A 282 27.20 10.33 -45.92
N GLN A 283 27.20 11.15 -46.97
CA GLN A 283 26.04 11.57 -47.76
C GLN A 283 24.86 12.03 -46.91
N THR A 284 25.10 12.94 -45.96
CA THR A 284 24.05 13.43 -45.06
C THR A 284 24.23 14.90 -44.72
N LEU A 285 23.10 15.61 -44.63
CA LEU A 285 23.03 16.97 -44.06
C LEU A 285 22.48 16.97 -42.63
N SER A 286 22.24 15.78 -42.08
CA SER A 286 21.76 15.58 -40.72
C SER A 286 22.51 14.42 -40.05
N PRO A 287 23.84 14.56 -39.87
CA PRO A 287 24.66 13.52 -39.26
C PRO A 287 24.32 13.31 -37.79
N ARG A 288 24.50 12.08 -37.31
CA ARG A 288 24.53 11.73 -35.88
C ARG A 288 25.89 11.13 -35.58
N TRP A 289 26.62 11.78 -34.68
CA TRP A 289 27.95 11.35 -34.26
C TRP A 289 27.87 10.59 -32.95
N GLU A 290 27.29 11.19 -31.92
CA GLU A 290 27.20 10.61 -30.56
C GLU A 290 28.59 10.24 -30.02
N GLU A 291 29.56 11.14 -30.26
CA GLU A 291 30.98 10.93 -29.94
C GLU A 291 31.45 11.87 -28.83
N TYR A 292 32.23 11.33 -27.89
CA TYR A 292 32.69 12.01 -26.67
C TYR A 292 34.19 12.32 -26.73
N PHE A 293 34.57 13.52 -26.28
CA PHE A 293 35.95 13.99 -26.21
C PHE A 293 36.22 14.69 -24.88
N SER A 294 37.44 14.56 -24.35
CA SER A 294 37.88 15.28 -23.15
C SER A 294 39.07 16.16 -23.50
N LEU A 295 38.92 17.47 -23.34
CA LEU A 295 39.94 18.46 -23.72
C LEU A 295 40.50 19.15 -22.47
N PRO A 296 41.83 19.20 -22.27
CA PRO A 296 42.41 19.91 -21.13
C PRO A 296 42.25 21.42 -21.28
N VAL A 297 41.77 22.06 -20.22
CA VAL A 297 41.54 23.51 -20.14
C VAL A 297 42.70 24.15 -19.38
N GLN A 298 43.47 25.02 -20.03
CA GLN A 298 44.58 25.70 -19.37
C GLN A 298 44.13 26.90 -18.51
N ASN A 299 43.10 27.62 -18.96
CA ASN A 299 42.58 28.79 -18.23
C ASN A 299 41.07 28.94 -18.46
N VAL A 300 40.27 28.60 -17.45
CA VAL A 300 38.80 28.65 -17.49
C VAL A 300 38.27 30.05 -17.88
N LYS A 301 38.99 31.13 -17.57
CA LYS A 301 38.54 32.52 -17.82
C LYS A 301 38.81 33.01 -19.25
N GLU A 302 39.82 32.47 -19.90
CA GLU A 302 40.32 33.00 -21.18
C GLU A 302 40.18 32.00 -22.34
N ASP A 303 40.18 30.71 -22.05
CA ASP A 303 40.16 29.67 -23.07
C ASP A 303 38.80 29.60 -23.79
N THR A 304 38.83 29.11 -25.02
CA THR A 304 37.68 28.96 -25.90
C THR A 304 37.77 27.61 -26.62
N LEU A 305 36.69 26.83 -26.56
CA LEU A 305 36.54 25.63 -27.38
C LEU A 305 36.19 26.04 -28.80
N HIS A 306 37.02 25.66 -29.76
CA HIS A 306 36.76 25.78 -31.18
C HIS A 306 36.21 24.47 -31.72
N LEU A 307 35.09 24.53 -32.41
CA LEU A 307 34.52 23.40 -33.14
C LEU A 307 34.27 23.78 -34.59
N GLU A 308 34.88 23.00 -35.49
CA GLU A 308 34.79 23.17 -36.92
C GLU A 308 34.09 21.96 -37.53
N VAL A 309 33.15 22.18 -38.45
CA VAL A 309 32.51 21.12 -39.24
C VAL A 309 33.10 21.15 -40.63
N TRP A 310 33.62 20.01 -41.06
CA TRP A 310 34.30 19.80 -42.33
C TRP A 310 33.56 18.77 -43.16
N ASP A 311 33.66 18.93 -44.47
CA ASP A 311 33.22 17.96 -45.47
C ASP A 311 34.43 17.14 -45.92
N PHE A 312 34.38 15.83 -45.74
CA PHE A 312 35.48 14.95 -46.11
C PHE A 312 35.49 14.69 -47.62
N ASP A 313 36.58 15.08 -48.29
CA ASP A 313 36.76 14.86 -49.72
C ASP A 313 37.75 13.69 -49.94
N PRO A 314 37.29 12.49 -50.36
CA PRO A 314 38.19 11.38 -50.61
C PRO A 314 39.16 11.68 -51.76
N ALA A 315 40.37 11.10 -51.67
CA ALA A 315 41.37 11.16 -52.72
C ALA A 315 40.96 10.27 -53.91
N GLU A 316 40.24 10.85 -54.87
CA GLU A 316 39.73 10.18 -56.06
C GLU A 316 40.45 10.63 -57.34
N THR A 317 40.74 9.70 -58.25
CA THR A 317 41.25 10.04 -59.58
C THR A 317 40.19 10.72 -60.45
N VAL A 318 40.62 11.45 -61.48
CA VAL A 318 39.68 12.07 -62.45
C VAL A 318 38.73 11.03 -63.06
N ARG A 319 39.20 9.80 -63.29
CA ARG A 319 38.39 8.71 -63.83
C ARG A 319 37.29 8.27 -62.87
N GLU A 320 37.60 8.15 -61.59
CA GLU A 320 36.64 7.80 -60.54
C GLU A 320 35.60 8.90 -60.37
N LYS A 321 36.00 10.18 -60.32
CA LYS A 321 35.04 11.31 -60.28
C LYS A 321 34.11 11.34 -61.48
N VAL A 322 34.63 11.17 -62.70
CA VAL A 322 33.82 11.17 -63.94
C VAL A 322 32.79 10.04 -63.93
N SER A 323 33.10 8.89 -63.32
CA SER A 323 32.15 7.78 -63.21
C SER A 323 30.92 8.10 -62.36
N ARG A 324 31.01 9.09 -61.46
CA ARG A 324 29.94 9.53 -60.56
C ARG A 324 29.06 10.65 -61.11
N ILE A 325 29.18 10.99 -62.40
CA ILE A 325 28.36 12.04 -63.05
C ILE A 325 26.85 11.77 -62.95
N SER A 326 26.44 10.51 -62.83
CA SER A 326 25.05 10.10 -62.63
C SER A 326 24.46 10.50 -61.28
N GLU A 327 25.30 10.75 -60.28
CA GLU A 327 24.87 11.09 -58.91
C GLU A 327 24.64 12.60 -58.72
N VAL A 328 25.03 13.41 -59.70
CA VAL A 328 25.01 14.87 -59.63
C VAL A 328 23.59 15.41 -59.71
N LYS A 329 23.19 16.24 -58.73
CA LYS A 329 21.83 16.81 -58.68
C LYS A 329 21.78 18.26 -59.17
N GLY A 330 21.05 18.46 -60.26
CA GLY A 330 20.69 19.78 -60.79
C GLY A 330 21.87 20.61 -61.32
N VAL A 331 21.56 21.82 -61.79
CA VAL A 331 22.54 22.70 -62.48
C VAL A 331 23.66 23.19 -61.55
N LYS A 332 23.35 23.39 -60.25
CA LYS A 332 24.36 23.77 -59.25
C LYS A 332 25.33 22.63 -58.96
N GLY A 333 24.84 21.40 -58.84
CA GLY A 333 25.68 20.21 -58.67
C GLY A 333 26.61 20.01 -59.87
N LEU A 334 26.10 20.14 -61.09
CA LEU A 334 26.90 20.00 -62.32
C LEU A 334 28.02 21.04 -62.41
N ARG A 335 27.73 22.29 -62.04
CA ARG A 335 28.76 23.35 -61.96
C ARG A 335 29.84 23.02 -60.93
N LYS A 336 29.47 22.46 -59.78
CA LYS A 336 30.43 22.09 -58.73
C LYS A 336 31.28 20.89 -59.15
N PHE A 337 30.66 19.86 -59.71
CA PHE A 337 31.32 18.69 -60.28
C PHE A 337 32.40 19.04 -61.32
N VAL A 338 32.08 19.92 -62.27
CA VAL A 338 33.07 20.40 -63.27
C VAL A 338 34.23 21.13 -62.61
N LYS A 339 33.96 21.93 -61.58
CA LYS A 339 35.00 22.64 -60.81
C LYS A 339 35.91 21.65 -60.07
N GLU A 340 35.33 20.63 -59.43
CA GLU A 340 36.08 19.58 -58.72
C GLU A 340 36.97 18.78 -59.67
N ILE A 341 36.46 18.35 -60.83
CA ILE A 341 37.27 17.67 -61.86
C ILE A 341 38.44 18.55 -62.31
N ALA A 342 38.20 19.84 -62.55
CA ALA A 342 39.25 20.77 -62.96
C ALA A 342 40.34 20.93 -61.89
N VAL A 343 39.97 20.97 -60.61
CA VAL A 343 40.93 21.01 -59.48
C VAL A 343 41.71 19.71 -59.42
N THR A 344 41.05 18.55 -59.42
CA THR A 344 41.72 17.23 -59.38
C THR A 344 42.69 17.05 -60.56
N ALA A 345 42.32 17.48 -61.77
CA ALA A 345 43.17 17.38 -62.95
C ALA A 345 44.38 18.34 -62.95
N SER A 346 44.29 19.49 -62.26
CA SER A 346 45.32 20.53 -62.28
C SER A 346 46.28 20.50 -61.09
N THR A 347 45.80 20.09 -59.91
CA THR A 347 46.59 20.13 -58.67
C THR A 347 46.78 18.76 -58.02
N GLY A 348 45.96 17.76 -58.36
CA GLY A 348 45.93 16.46 -57.68
C GLY A 348 45.60 16.54 -56.17
N LYS A 349 45.12 17.70 -55.69
CA LYS A 349 44.81 17.93 -54.27
C LYS A 349 43.35 17.61 -53.95
N HIS A 350 43.15 17.03 -52.78
CA HIS A 350 41.88 16.69 -52.17
C HIS A 350 41.87 17.31 -50.78
N ASP A 351 41.38 18.54 -50.68
CA ASP A 351 41.37 19.31 -49.43
C ASP A 351 39.92 19.37 -48.93
N ASN A 352 39.67 18.86 -47.73
CA ASN A 352 38.36 18.89 -47.08
C ASN A 352 37.76 20.31 -47.07
N GLU A 353 36.47 20.46 -47.38
CA GLU A 353 35.81 21.78 -47.40
C GLU A 353 35.19 22.14 -46.04
N LEU A 354 35.56 23.29 -45.47
CA LEU A 354 34.91 23.81 -44.26
C LEU A 354 33.42 24.09 -44.52
N ILE A 355 32.54 23.51 -43.69
CA ILE A 355 31.10 23.78 -43.66
C ILE A 355 30.84 24.99 -42.76
N GLY A 356 31.31 24.97 -41.52
CA GLY A 356 31.12 26.07 -40.57
C GLY A 356 31.88 25.88 -39.26
N ILE A 357 31.93 26.94 -38.46
CA ILE A 357 32.64 27.03 -37.18
C ILE A 357 31.66 27.50 -36.10
N VAL A 358 31.89 27.06 -34.87
CA VAL A 358 31.30 27.59 -33.65
C VAL A 358 32.37 27.64 -32.55
N ASP A 359 32.36 28.72 -31.77
CA ASP A 359 33.29 28.95 -30.68
C ASP A 359 32.52 29.05 -29.37
N PHE A 360 33.03 28.42 -28.31
CA PHE A 360 32.44 28.44 -26.97
C PHE A 360 33.47 28.93 -25.95
N PRO A 361 33.35 30.18 -25.46
CA PRO A 361 34.17 30.64 -24.35
C PRO A 361 33.90 29.79 -23.12
N ILE A 362 34.94 29.25 -22.48
CA ILE A 362 34.76 28.32 -21.36
C ILE A 362 34.10 28.99 -20.16
N LYS A 363 34.39 30.27 -19.95
CA LYS A 363 33.77 31.12 -18.92
C LYS A 363 32.25 31.30 -19.06
N ASP A 364 31.67 30.93 -20.20
CA ASP A 364 30.23 31.04 -20.49
C ASP A 364 29.50 29.69 -20.31
N ILE A 365 30.21 28.62 -19.92
CA ILE A 365 29.64 27.30 -19.65
C ILE A 365 29.25 27.24 -18.16
N PRO A 366 28.04 26.80 -17.80
CA PRO A 366 27.61 26.66 -16.41
C PRO A 366 28.26 25.45 -15.72
N SER A 367 28.30 25.45 -14.39
CA SER A 367 28.97 24.42 -13.57
C SER A 367 28.37 23.02 -13.76
N ASN A 368 27.05 22.91 -13.90
CA ASN A 368 26.33 21.67 -14.21
C ASN A 368 26.46 21.22 -15.68
N GLY A 369 27.19 21.97 -16.50
CA GLY A 369 27.28 21.79 -17.93
C GLY A 369 26.00 22.15 -18.67
N GLN A 370 26.04 22.03 -19.99
CA GLN A 370 24.93 22.43 -20.85
C GLN A 370 24.83 21.56 -22.10
N THR A 371 23.60 21.28 -22.54
CA THR A 371 23.32 20.71 -23.86
C THR A 371 22.62 21.77 -24.69
N ILE A 372 23.22 22.15 -25.81
CA ILE A 372 22.75 23.29 -26.61
C ILE A 372 22.69 22.96 -28.10
N TRP A 373 21.73 23.59 -28.78
CA TRP A 373 21.73 23.70 -30.23
C TRP A 373 22.41 25.01 -30.64
N CYS A 374 23.53 24.92 -31.36
CA CYS A 374 24.26 26.09 -31.84
C CYS A 374 24.20 26.19 -33.37
N SER A 375 24.16 27.42 -33.89
CA SER A 375 24.26 27.67 -35.33
C SER A 375 25.73 27.76 -35.74
N ILE A 376 26.08 27.09 -36.84
CA ILE A 376 27.44 27.15 -37.40
C ILE A 376 27.54 28.16 -38.54
N HIS A 377 28.67 28.85 -38.63
CA HIS A 377 28.91 29.92 -39.61
C HIS A 377 30.29 29.79 -40.25
N LYS A 378 30.45 30.13 -41.54
CA LYS A 378 31.78 30.16 -42.19
C LYS A 378 32.67 31.30 -41.70
N LYS A 379 32.09 32.43 -41.35
CA LYS A 379 32.74 33.65 -40.86
C LYS A 379 31.76 34.42 -39.96
N PRO A 380 32.24 35.30 -39.06
CA PRO A 380 31.37 36.19 -38.31
C PRO A 380 30.49 36.98 -39.29
N LYS A 381 29.16 36.90 -39.14
CA LYS A 381 28.12 37.48 -40.04
C LYS A 381 27.80 36.73 -41.34
N ALA A 382 28.34 35.52 -41.56
CA ALA A 382 27.98 34.68 -42.70
C ALA A 382 26.59 34.04 -42.53
N LYS A 383 25.95 33.71 -43.66
CA LYS A 383 24.71 32.92 -43.68
C LYS A 383 24.92 31.62 -42.88
N ARG A 384 23.98 31.30 -41.99
CA ARG A 384 23.93 30.04 -41.23
C ARG A 384 24.19 28.85 -42.15
N GLN A 385 25.13 28.00 -41.77
CA GLN A 385 25.57 26.83 -42.56
C GLN A 385 25.00 25.51 -42.03
N GLY A 386 24.24 25.55 -40.94
CA GLY A 386 23.59 24.42 -40.28
C GLY A 386 23.43 24.68 -38.78
N VAL A 387 23.02 23.66 -38.03
CA VAL A 387 23.06 23.63 -36.56
C VAL A 387 23.69 22.35 -36.05
N LEU A 388 24.29 22.42 -34.87
CA LEU A 388 24.82 21.27 -34.13
C LEU A 388 24.19 21.19 -32.75
N ARG A 389 23.99 19.98 -32.26
CA ARG A 389 23.62 19.67 -30.87
C ARG A 389 24.87 19.15 -30.16
N ILE A 390 25.30 19.85 -29.12
CA ILE A 390 26.52 19.56 -28.39
C ILE A 390 26.20 19.59 -26.89
N LYS A 391 26.77 18.66 -26.14
CA LYS A 391 26.78 18.70 -24.67
C LYS A 391 28.19 18.97 -24.18
N MET A 392 28.32 19.88 -23.22
CA MET A 392 29.60 20.28 -22.61
C MET A 392 29.46 20.20 -21.10
N THR A 393 30.39 19.51 -20.43
CA THR A 393 30.45 19.42 -18.97
C THR A 393 31.91 19.58 -18.52
N PHE A 394 32.12 20.13 -17.33
CA PHE A 394 33.44 20.12 -16.70
C PHE A 394 33.76 18.73 -16.13
N GLY A 395 35.05 18.47 -15.92
CA GLY A 395 35.55 17.30 -15.22
C GLY A 395 37.01 17.49 -14.85
N SER A 396 37.63 16.43 -14.33
CA SER A 396 39.05 16.42 -13.98
C SER A 396 39.65 15.02 -14.15
N GLU A 397 40.97 14.92 -14.07
CA GLU A 397 41.69 13.63 -14.05
C GLU A 397 41.69 12.96 -12.66
N LYS A 398 40.84 13.44 -11.74
CA LYS A 398 40.75 12.93 -10.38
C LYS A 398 40.33 11.46 -10.39
N ASN A 399 40.93 10.69 -9.48
CA ASN A 399 40.59 9.28 -9.32
C ASN A 399 39.12 9.15 -8.92
N CYS A 400 38.34 8.39 -9.69
CA CYS A 400 36.89 8.26 -9.48
C CYS A 400 36.52 7.68 -8.12
N GLN A 401 37.32 6.75 -7.57
CA GLN A 401 37.06 6.16 -6.26
C GLN A 401 37.25 7.19 -5.14
N VAL A 402 38.33 7.99 -5.23
CA VAL A 402 38.62 9.06 -4.28
C VAL A 402 37.52 10.13 -4.33
N ALA A 403 37.18 10.60 -5.53
CA ALA A 403 36.10 11.56 -5.73
C ALA A 403 34.75 11.02 -5.20
N THR A 404 34.46 9.73 -5.37
CA THR A 404 33.22 9.14 -4.86
C THR A 404 33.18 9.14 -3.33
N GLN A 405 34.31 8.87 -2.67
CA GLN A 405 34.40 8.90 -1.22
C GLN A 405 34.27 10.33 -0.67
N GLU A 406 34.96 11.28 -1.27
CA GLU A 406 34.83 12.70 -0.90
C GLU A 406 33.39 13.19 -1.08
N TYR A 407 32.75 12.86 -2.20
CA TYR A 407 31.35 13.17 -2.46
C TYR A 407 30.42 12.59 -1.39
N LYS A 408 30.58 11.31 -1.04
CA LYS A 408 29.82 10.66 0.04
C LYS A 408 29.95 11.44 1.35
N HIS A 409 31.19 11.74 1.76
CA HIS A 409 31.41 12.46 2.99
C HIS A 409 30.90 13.91 2.94
N LEU A 410 31.05 14.61 1.81
CA LEU A 410 30.51 15.95 1.61
C LEU A 410 29.00 15.96 1.78
N VAL A 411 28.29 15.09 1.04
CA VAL A 411 26.82 14.97 1.11
C VAL A 411 26.36 14.62 2.52
N ARG A 412 27.04 13.69 3.19
CA ARG A 412 26.75 13.33 4.60
C ARG A 412 26.88 14.52 5.54
N ASN A 413 27.99 15.28 5.47
CA ASN A 413 28.22 16.43 6.34
C ASN A 413 27.22 17.55 6.07
N LEU A 414 26.93 17.85 4.80
CA LEU A 414 25.91 18.83 4.43
C LEU A 414 24.53 18.43 4.94
N LEU A 415 24.16 17.15 4.84
CA LEU A 415 22.87 16.66 5.30
C LEU A 415 22.75 16.78 6.81
N LEU A 416 23.75 16.32 7.56
CA LEU A 416 23.74 16.41 9.02
C LEU A 416 23.67 17.86 9.51
N TYR A 417 24.46 18.75 8.90
CA TYR A 417 24.40 20.18 9.22
C TYR A 417 23.02 20.78 8.91
N HIS A 418 22.43 20.44 7.76
CA HIS A 418 21.11 20.93 7.36
C HIS A 418 20.01 20.48 8.34
N LEU A 419 20.00 19.20 8.70
CA LEU A 419 19.05 18.64 9.67
C LEU A 419 19.17 19.31 11.04
N GLU A 420 20.40 19.56 11.51
CA GLU A 420 20.66 20.22 12.80
C GLU A 420 20.26 21.70 12.78
N LYS A 421 20.59 22.41 11.69
CA LYS A 421 20.31 23.84 11.53
C LYS A 421 18.81 24.13 11.46
N GLU A 422 18.10 23.41 10.60
CA GLU A 422 16.66 23.61 10.37
C GLU A 422 15.79 22.86 11.40
N LYS A 423 16.38 22.02 12.26
CA LYS A 423 15.69 21.19 13.26
C LYS A 423 14.53 20.40 12.68
N ILE A 424 14.81 19.72 11.57
CA ILE A 424 13.80 18.98 10.81
C ILE A 424 13.29 17.79 11.61
N GLU A 425 11.97 17.64 11.68
CA GLU A 425 11.34 16.52 12.37
C GLU A 425 11.60 15.18 11.64
N PRO A 426 11.64 14.05 12.36
CA PRO A 426 11.81 12.74 11.76
C PRO A 426 10.78 12.49 10.64
N TYR A 427 11.21 11.97 9.51
CA TYR A 427 10.42 11.69 8.31
C TYR A 427 9.90 12.92 7.53
N TYR A 428 10.38 14.13 7.81
CA TYR A 428 9.95 15.36 7.10
C TYR A 428 10.94 15.90 6.06
N TRP A 429 12.22 15.52 6.10
CA TRP A 429 13.18 15.99 5.09
C TRP A 429 12.92 15.35 3.72
N LYS A 430 12.70 16.17 2.69
CA LYS A 430 12.23 15.76 1.35
C LYS A 430 13.33 15.59 0.30
N GLY A 431 14.61 15.60 0.70
CA GLY A 431 15.72 15.43 -0.25
C GLY A 431 16.27 16.74 -0.81
N GLU A 432 15.82 17.89 -0.30
CA GLU A 432 16.24 19.19 -0.81
C GLU A 432 17.30 19.82 0.12
N PHE A 433 18.45 20.17 -0.46
CA PHE A 433 19.49 20.96 0.18
C PHE A 433 19.24 22.46 -0.01
N ASP A 434 19.80 23.29 0.87
CA ASP A 434 19.84 24.74 0.63
C ASP A 434 20.74 25.10 -0.58
N ILE A 435 20.61 26.33 -1.07
CA ILE A 435 21.30 26.80 -2.29
C ILE A 435 22.83 26.68 -2.16
N LEU A 436 23.41 26.96 -0.99
CA LEU A 436 24.87 26.92 -0.80
C LEU A 436 25.38 25.48 -0.76
N ALA A 437 24.67 24.58 -0.08
CA ALA A 437 24.95 23.16 -0.09
C ALA A 437 24.84 22.56 -1.50
N GLN A 438 23.76 22.87 -2.23
CA GLN A 438 23.62 22.45 -3.63
C GLN A 438 24.78 22.97 -4.50
N THR A 439 25.22 24.20 -4.28
CA THR A 439 26.35 24.79 -5.01
C THR A 439 27.67 24.08 -4.70
N LEU A 440 27.94 23.71 -3.44
CA LEU A 440 29.12 22.91 -3.08
C LEU A 440 29.10 21.53 -3.76
N ILE A 441 27.96 20.84 -3.70
CA ILE A 441 27.77 19.54 -4.38
C ILE A 441 28.02 19.69 -5.88
N ARG A 442 27.45 20.72 -6.52
CA ARG A 442 27.64 20.99 -7.95
C ARG A 442 29.10 21.28 -8.29
N GLN A 443 29.81 22.06 -7.47
CA GLN A 443 31.22 22.35 -7.70
C GLN A 443 32.07 21.09 -7.59
N HIS A 444 31.83 20.28 -6.56
CA HIS A 444 32.52 19.01 -6.40
C HIS A 444 32.29 18.10 -7.61
N VAL A 445 31.04 17.97 -8.07
CA VAL A 445 30.69 17.17 -9.26
C VAL A 445 31.29 17.76 -10.54
N ALA A 446 31.31 19.08 -10.72
CA ALA A 446 31.88 19.71 -11.91
C ALA A 446 33.41 19.55 -11.99
N GLN A 447 34.07 19.53 -10.83
CA GLN A 447 35.51 19.37 -10.70
C GLN A 447 35.93 17.92 -10.44
N SER A 448 34.99 16.98 -10.48
CA SER A 448 35.22 15.54 -10.36
C SER A 448 34.62 14.82 -11.55
N ASN A 449 35.24 13.75 -12.04
CA ASN A 449 34.68 13.00 -13.16
C ASN A 449 33.63 11.96 -12.71
N LEU A 450 32.72 12.37 -11.81
CA LEU A 450 31.71 11.48 -11.21
C LEU A 450 30.54 11.26 -12.15
N SER A 451 30.25 9.99 -12.44
CA SER A 451 29.07 9.66 -13.24
C SER A 451 27.77 9.95 -12.46
N PRO A 452 26.66 10.26 -13.15
CA PRO A 452 25.35 10.41 -12.50
C PRO A 452 24.95 9.16 -11.71
N THR A 453 25.31 7.97 -12.20
CA THR A 453 25.08 6.69 -11.52
C THR A 453 25.81 6.62 -10.18
N ASP A 454 27.09 7.00 -10.15
CA ASP A 454 27.88 6.97 -8.90
C ASP A 454 27.38 8.01 -7.91
N GLN A 455 26.91 9.18 -8.38
CA GLN A 455 26.29 10.20 -7.55
C GLN A 455 25.03 9.66 -6.87
N SER A 456 24.05 9.14 -7.64
CA SER A 456 22.81 8.61 -7.06
C SER A 456 23.03 7.40 -6.16
N LEU A 457 23.99 6.53 -6.46
CA LEU A 457 24.36 5.41 -5.57
C LEU A 457 25.01 5.89 -4.28
N ALA A 458 25.87 6.91 -4.36
CA ALA A 458 26.47 7.53 -3.18
C ALA A 458 25.43 8.24 -2.31
N GLU A 459 24.53 9.02 -2.91
CA GLU A 459 23.40 9.66 -2.22
C GLU A 459 22.53 8.61 -1.52
N PHE A 460 22.14 7.55 -2.23
CA PHE A 460 21.35 6.46 -1.64
C PHE A 460 22.06 5.83 -0.44
N ALA A 461 23.35 5.51 -0.57
CA ALA A 461 24.13 4.90 0.50
C ALA A 461 24.25 5.83 1.73
N GLU A 462 24.55 7.11 1.53
CA GLU A 462 24.73 8.06 2.63
C GLU A 462 23.42 8.48 3.28
N PHE A 463 22.34 8.65 2.50
CA PHE A 463 21.02 8.94 3.07
C PHE A 463 20.52 7.76 3.90
N VAL A 464 20.76 6.52 3.46
CA VAL A 464 20.44 5.33 4.27
C VAL A 464 21.29 5.31 5.54
N ALA A 465 22.59 5.60 5.44
CA ALA A 465 23.46 5.64 6.61
C ALA A 465 23.01 6.69 7.64
N VAL A 466 22.61 7.89 7.20
CA VAL A 466 22.07 8.95 8.07
C VAL A 466 20.70 8.58 8.62
N HIS A 467 19.85 7.91 7.84
CA HIS A 467 18.51 7.48 8.26
C HIS A 467 18.48 6.59 9.50
N LEU A 468 19.55 5.83 9.74
CA LEU A 468 19.66 4.96 10.92
C LEU A 468 19.60 5.74 12.24
N ASP A 469 20.21 6.93 12.27
CA ASP A 469 20.26 7.80 13.46
C ASP A 469 19.27 8.98 13.36
N HIS A 470 18.99 9.44 12.14
CA HIS A 470 18.12 10.58 11.83
C HIS A 470 17.08 10.19 10.78
N PRO A 471 15.89 9.71 11.17
CA PRO A 471 14.92 9.17 10.22
C PRO A 471 14.52 10.20 9.15
N LEU A 472 14.88 9.92 7.90
CA LEU A 472 14.53 10.70 6.71
C LEU A 472 13.19 10.23 6.12
N SER A 473 12.52 11.09 5.35
CA SER A 473 11.28 10.73 4.64
C SER A 473 11.50 9.56 3.69
N PHE A 474 10.59 8.59 3.69
CA PHE A 474 10.63 7.46 2.75
C PHE A 474 10.52 7.91 1.28
N THR A 475 9.91 9.07 1.02
CA THR A 475 9.82 9.65 -0.33
C THR A 475 11.18 9.93 -0.95
N VAL A 476 12.20 10.21 -0.14
CA VAL A 476 13.58 10.44 -0.63
C VAL A 476 14.13 9.16 -1.23
N PHE A 477 13.95 8.04 -0.53
CA PHE A 477 14.44 6.74 -0.99
C PHE A 477 13.62 6.19 -2.16
N SER A 478 12.30 6.38 -2.17
CA SER A 478 11.49 5.94 -3.32
C SER A 478 11.91 6.67 -4.59
N ASN A 479 12.07 8.00 -4.54
CA ASN A 479 12.47 8.79 -5.70
C ASN A 479 13.87 8.43 -6.21
N LEU A 480 14.83 8.19 -5.29
CA LEU A 480 16.16 7.73 -5.66
C LEU A 480 16.14 6.33 -6.26
N LEU A 481 15.35 5.41 -5.68
CA LEU A 481 15.23 4.05 -6.19
C LEU A 481 14.58 4.03 -7.57
N ASP A 482 13.56 4.84 -7.84
CA ASP A 482 12.96 4.93 -9.18
C ASP A 482 14.03 5.26 -10.24
N HIS A 483 14.92 6.22 -9.96
CA HIS A 483 16.02 6.52 -10.85
C HIS A 483 17.04 5.37 -10.94
N LEU A 484 17.47 4.81 -9.80
CA LEU A 484 18.47 3.74 -9.73
C LEU A 484 18.01 2.45 -10.41
N ILE A 485 16.73 2.13 -10.35
CA ILE A 485 16.13 0.92 -10.93
C ILE A 485 16.13 0.94 -12.47
N ASP A 486 15.96 2.13 -13.05
CA ASP A 486 16.05 2.35 -14.50
C ASP A 486 17.47 2.12 -15.03
N ILE A 487 18.48 2.59 -14.28
CA ILE A 487 19.88 2.46 -14.66
C ILE A 487 20.55 1.18 -14.15
N TYR A 488 19.90 0.42 -13.26
CA TYR A 488 20.40 -0.83 -12.68
C TYR A 488 20.98 -1.84 -13.70
N PRO A 489 20.40 -2.04 -14.91
CA PRO A 489 20.96 -2.97 -15.90
C PRO A 489 22.38 -2.62 -16.37
N SER A 490 22.82 -1.37 -16.17
CA SER A 490 24.15 -0.89 -16.53
C SER A 490 25.18 -0.99 -15.39
N PHE A 491 24.78 -1.46 -14.21
CA PHE A 491 25.67 -1.49 -13.05
C PHE A 491 26.78 -2.53 -13.20
N ASN A 492 27.97 -2.14 -12.74
CA ASN A 492 29.06 -3.10 -12.53
C ASN A 492 28.89 -3.85 -11.20
N GLU A 493 29.71 -4.89 -10.97
CA GLU A 493 29.64 -5.75 -9.78
C GLU A 493 29.76 -4.97 -8.45
N TYR A 494 30.64 -3.97 -8.39
CA TYR A 494 30.80 -3.12 -7.21
C TYR A 494 29.55 -2.27 -6.93
N GLN A 495 28.95 -1.69 -7.97
CA GLN A 495 27.74 -0.88 -7.87
C GLN A 495 26.53 -1.72 -7.44
N VAL A 496 26.38 -2.94 -7.97
CA VAL A 496 25.36 -3.90 -7.53
C VAL A 496 25.51 -4.23 -6.05
N LYS A 497 26.74 -4.53 -5.61
CA LYS A 497 27.02 -4.81 -4.19
C LYS A 497 26.69 -3.61 -3.30
N SER A 498 27.17 -2.41 -3.66
CA SER A 498 26.91 -1.18 -2.90
C SER A 498 25.42 -0.81 -2.83
N PHE A 499 24.66 -1.09 -3.89
CA PHE A 499 23.21 -0.90 -3.94
C PHE A 499 22.51 -1.80 -2.92
N TRP A 500 22.80 -3.10 -2.97
CA TRP A 500 22.16 -4.08 -2.08
C TRP A 500 22.61 -3.96 -0.63
N ASP A 501 23.87 -3.59 -0.36
CA ASP A 501 24.36 -3.30 0.99
C ASP A 501 23.60 -2.12 1.62
N SER A 502 23.25 -1.11 0.81
CA SER A 502 22.44 0.03 1.24
C SER A 502 20.97 -0.38 1.43
N ALA A 503 20.39 -1.12 0.47
CA ALA A 503 19.02 -1.62 0.59
C ALA A 503 18.82 -2.47 1.85
N LYS A 504 19.76 -3.37 2.16
CA LYS A 504 19.78 -4.19 3.38
C LYS A 504 19.72 -3.37 4.66
N LYS A 505 20.39 -2.20 4.69
CA LYS A 505 20.38 -1.30 5.87
C LYS A 505 19.07 -0.50 5.99
N LEU A 506 18.38 -0.25 4.89
CA LEU A 506 17.12 0.51 4.87
C LEU A 506 15.91 -0.34 5.31
N LEU A 507 15.86 -1.60 4.87
CA LEU A 507 14.72 -2.51 5.09
C LEU A 507 14.27 -2.65 6.56
N PRO A 508 15.15 -2.70 7.58
CA PRO A 508 14.73 -2.79 8.98
C PRO A 508 13.83 -1.63 9.40
N SER A 509 14.12 -0.41 8.93
CA SER A 509 13.28 0.77 9.19
C SER A 509 11.93 0.66 8.48
N CYS A 510 11.92 0.21 7.23
CA CYS A 510 10.68 -0.03 6.48
C CYS A 510 9.75 -1.02 7.22
N PHE A 511 10.26 -2.20 7.59
CA PHE A 511 9.44 -3.20 8.27
C PHE A 511 9.05 -2.79 9.70
N SER A 512 9.91 -2.06 10.42
CA SER A 512 9.59 -1.49 11.74
C SER A 512 8.42 -0.51 11.66
N ASN A 513 8.39 0.36 10.65
CA ASN A 513 7.28 1.30 10.44
C ASN A 513 5.99 0.58 10.02
N LEU A 514 6.07 -0.43 9.15
CA LEU A 514 4.92 -1.26 8.78
C LEU A 514 4.29 -1.99 9.97
N ARG A 515 5.11 -2.56 10.86
CA ARG A 515 4.65 -3.20 12.10
C ARG A 515 3.96 -2.21 13.04
N LYS A 516 4.40 -0.95 13.04
CA LYS A 516 3.88 0.13 13.90
C LYS A 516 2.76 0.95 13.24
N LEU A 517 2.35 0.64 12.01
CA LEU A 517 1.36 1.40 11.26
C LEU A 517 0.04 1.66 12.01
N ARG A 518 -0.36 0.75 12.90
CA ARG A 518 -1.58 0.90 13.72
C ARG A 518 -1.45 1.91 14.87
N LYS A 519 -0.23 2.30 15.22
CA LYS A 519 0.04 3.31 16.25
C LYS A 519 -0.06 4.74 15.70
N SER A 520 -0.02 4.91 14.38
CA SER A 520 -0.18 6.21 13.72
C SER A 520 -1.64 6.57 13.47
N ILE A 521 -1.88 7.86 13.21
CA ILE A 521 -3.22 8.39 12.95
C ILE A 521 -3.70 7.87 11.57
N PRO A 522 -4.86 7.17 11.48
CA PRO A 522 -5.26 6.45 10.27
C PRO A 522 -5.49 7.29 9.00
N ASN A 523 -5.77 8.58 9.13
CA ASN A 523 -6.12 9.46 8.00
C ASN A 523 -5.21 10.70 7.91
N ASP A 524 -3.99 10.58 8.42
CA ASP A 524 -2.99 11.64 8.28
C ASP A 524 -2.33 11.56 6.88
N GLU A 525 -2.41 12.65 6.12
CA GLU A 525 -1.90 12.73 4.74
C GLU A 525 -0.39 12.46 4.68
N HIS A 526 0.37 12.91 5.68
CA HIS A 526 1.80 12.65 5.77
C HIS A 526 2.07 11.16 5.98
N THR A 527 1.42 10.53 6.95
CA THR A 527 1.53 9.09 7.23
C THR A 527 1.18 8.23 6.01
N LEU A 528 0.11 8.57 5.28
CA LEU A 528 -0.28 7.84 4.07
C LEU A 528 0.74 8.02 2.92
N THR A 529 1.33 9.22 2.81
CA THR A 529 2.42 9.48 1.86
C THR A 529 3.67 8.68 2.20
N GLN A 530 4.04 8.61 3.48
CA GLN A 530 5.16 7.79 3.96
C GLN A 530 4.91 6.30 3.70
N LEU A 531 3.69 5.80 3.95
CA LEU A 531 3.30 4.43 3.68
C LEU A 531 3.40 4.08 2.20
N SER A 532 2.87 4.94 1.31
CA SER A 532 2.95 4.75 -0.13
C SER A 532 4.40 4.69 -0.62
N ALA A 533 5.25 5.63 -0.15
CA ALA A 533 6.67 5.63 -0.48
C ALA A 533 7.39 4.38 0.03
N LEU A 534 7.09 3.94 1.26
CA LEU A 534 7.64 2.73 1.86
C LEU A 534 7.27 1.48 1.06
N LEU A 535 6.00 1.32 0.69
CA LEU A 535 5.57 0.20 -0.15
C LEU A 535 6.19 0.26 -1.55
N SER A 536 6.40 1.47 -2.09
CA SER A 536 7.07 1.66 -3.37
C SER A 536 8.53 1.23 -3.31
N ILE A 537 9.24 1.52 -2.21
CA ILE A 537 10.61 1.01 -1.96
C ILE A 537 10.63 -0.53 -2.01
N LEU A 538 9.71 -1.18 -1.30
CA LEU A 538 9.63 -2.66 -1.28
C LEU A 538 9.31 -3.23 -2.67
N SER A 539 8.38 -2.60 -3.39
CA SER A 539 8.01 -2.99 -4.75
C SER A 539 9.20 -2.87 -5.70
N SER A 540 9.87 -1.72 -5.72
CA SER A 540 11.05 -1.46 -6.56
C SER A 540 12.19 -2.45 -6.30
N LEU A 541 12.46 -2.78 -5.03
CA LEU A 541 13.46 -3.79 -4.67
C LEU A 541 13.06 -5.21 -5.08
N SER A 542 11.77 -5.57 -4.95
CA SER A 542 11.26 -6.91 -5.29
C SER A 542 11.35 -7.26 -6.78
N GLN A 543 11.41 -6.24 -7.65
CA GLN A 543 11.50 -6.44 -9.11
C GLN A 543 12.88 -6.87 -9.60
N LYS A 544 13.93 -6.75 -8.77
CA LYS A 544 15.30 -7.06 -9.17
C LYS A 544 15.78 -8.38 -8.57
N PRO A 545 16.56 -9.18 -9.31
CA PRO A 545 17.12 -10.41 -8.77
C PRO A 545 18.13 -10.08 -7.67
N ILE A 546 17.89 -10.62 -6.48
CA ILE A 546 18.78 -10.48 -5.33
C ILE A 546 20.03 -11.34 -5.58
N PRO A 547 21.26 -10.78 -5.51
CA PRO A 547 22.49 -11.55 -5.66
C PRO A 547 22.60 -12.66 -4.61
N ALA A 548 23.09 -13.84 -4.99
CA ALA A 548 23.17 -15.01 -4.11
C ALA A 548 24.06 -14.81 -2.87
N GLU A 549 25.01 -13.87 -2.94
CA GLU A 549 25.94 -13.53 -1.86
C GLU A 549 25.33 -12.58 -0.82
N VAL A 550 24.20 -11.93 -1.16
CA VAL A 550 23.54 -10.98 -0.28
C VAL A 550 22.46 -11.69 0.52
N ASP A 551 22.73 -11.88 1.80
CA ASP A 551 21.68 -12.16 2.79
C ASP A 551 20.93 -10.87 3.10
N LEU A 552 19.78 -10.66 2.47
CA LEU A 552 19.00 -9.43 2.59
C LEU A 552 18.24 -9.38 3.93
N LEU A 553 17.92 -10.55 4.49
CA LEU A 553 17.03 -10.70 5.65
C LEU A 553 17.68 -11.59 6.73
N PRO A 554 18.77 -11.12 7.37
CA PRO A 554 19.49 -11.93 8.35
C PRO A 554 18.69 -12.15 9.63
N ASP A 555 18.67 -13.38 10.13
CA ASP A 555 17.86 -13.82 11.29
C ASP A 555 18.07 -12.98 12.57
N ASN A 556 19.27 -12.42 12.77
CA ASN A 556 19.60 -11.62 13.95
C ASN A 556 18.85 -10.28 14.02
N ILE A 557 18.44 -9.73 12.87
CA ILE A 557 17.63 -8.51 12.78
C ILE A 557 16.15 -8.86 12.69
N TYR A 558 15.85 -10.00 12.06
CA TYR A 558 14.52 -10.41 11.65
C TYR A 558 13.99 -11.63 12.41
N GLY A 559 14.30 -11.76 13.70
CA GLY A 559 13.85 -12.89 14.54
C GLY A 559 12.33 -13.06 14.71
N TRP A 560 11.53 -12.19 14.09
CA TRP A 560 10.06 -12.26 14.00
C TRP A 560 9.55 -12.87 12.68
N ILE A 561 10.42 -13.15 11.70
CA ILE A 561 10.04 -13.81 10.45
C ILE A 561 9.76 -15.29 10.74
N VAL A 562 8.67 -15.81 10.17
CA VAL A 562 8.18 -17.18 10.42
C VAL A 562 8.93 -18.19 9.55
N THR A 563 9.30 -17.80 8.33
CA THR A 563 10.07 -18.62 7.38
C THR A 563 11.46 -18.01 7.15
N PRO A 564 12.43 -18.21 8.06
CA PRO A 564 13.77 -17.67 7.92
C PRO A 564 14.48 -18.27 6.69
N GLY A 565 15.34 -17.47 6.04
CA GLY A 565 16.18 -17.91 4.93
C GLY A 565 15.59 -17.81 3.51
N GLN A 566 14.36 -17.30 3.35
CA GLN A 566 13.85 -16.90 2.04
C GLN A 566 14.03 -15.38 1.88
N ASN A 567 14.92 -14.96 0.98
CA ASN A 567 15.12 -13.55 0.58
C ASN A 567 13.90 -13.02 -0.23
N ASP A 568 12.69 -13.13 0.32
CA ASP A 568 11.44 -12.76 -0.33
C ASP A 568 10.75 -11.63 0.45
N LEU A 569 10.68 -10.45 -0.19
CA LEU A 569 10.09 -9.25 0.39
C LEU A 569 8.55 -9.34 0.51
N HIS A 570 7.86 -10.11 -0.33
CA HIS A 570 6.40 -10.30 -0.22
C HIS A 570 6.04 -11.18 0.97
N ILE A 571 6.80 -12.27 1.19
CA ILE A 571 6.62 -13.13 2.36
C ILE A 571 6.94 -12.34 3.63
N THR A 572 8.05 -11.59 3.63
CA THR A 572 8.44 -10.75 4.78
C THR A 572 7.43 -9.64 5.07
N LEU A 573 6.83 -9.04 4.03
CA LEU A 573 5.73 -8.09 4.18
C LEU A 573 4.54 -8.72 4.90
N LYS A 574 4.14 -9.93 4.49
CA LYS A 574 3.05 -10.68 5.14
C LYS A 574 3.36 -10.94 6.61
N ASP A 575 4.57 -11.38 6.92
CA ASP A 575 5.01 -11.66 8.29
C ASP A 575 5.05 -10.37 9.13
N ALA A 576 5.55 -9.26 8.58
CA ALA A 576 5.59 -7.97 9.28
C ALA A 576 4.17 -7.46 9.58
N VAL A 577 3.25 -7.53 8.61
CA VAL A 577 1.85 -7.12 8.80
C VAL A 577 1.16 -8.02 9.83
N SER A 578 1.39 -9.33 9.76
CA SER A 578 0.81 -10.31 10.68
C SER A 578 1.32 -10.10 12.10
N GLN A 579 2.64 -9.94 12.29
CA GLN A 579 3.22 -9.67 13.60
C GLN A 579 2.76 -8.34 14.17
N GLY A 580 2.68 -7.28 13.36
CA GLY A 580 2.12 -6.01 13.79
C GLY A 580 0.63 -6.09 14.17
N ALA A 581 -0.12 -7.05 13.62
CA ALA A 581 -1.52 -7.29 14.00
C ALA A 581 -1.61 -8.05 15.31
N ILE A 582 -0.74 -9.06 15.53
CA ILE A 582 -0.60 -9.79 16.81
C ILE A 582 -0.24 -8.82 17.94
N ASP A 583 0.81 -8.00 17.74
CA ASP A 583 1.26 -7.02 18.73
C ASP A 583 0.13 -6.04 19.12
N TRP A 584 -0.75 -5.71 18.17
CA TRP A 584 -1.87 -4.79 18.37
C TRP A 584 -3.05 -5.42 19.09
N ILE A 585 -3.47 -6.63 18.70
CA ILE A 585 -4.58 -7.32 19.37
C ILE A 585 -4.21 -7.69 20.81
N ASP A 586 -2.97 -8.08 21.07
CA ASP A 586 -2.48 -8.35 22.42
C ASP A 586 -2.51 -7.06 23.27
N CYS A 587 -2.11 -5.93 22.69
CA CYS A 587 -2.22 -4.61 23.32
C CYS A 587 -3.68 -4.25 23.67
N ILE A 588 -4.64 -4.48 22.75
CA ILE A 588 -6.07 -4.27 23.00
C ILE A 588 -6.55 -5.14 24.18
N ILE A 589 -6.17 -6.42 24.21
CA ILE A 589 -6.58 -7.36 25.26
C ILE A 589 -5.99 -6.94 26.61
N ASP A 590 -4.71 -6.58 26.65
CA ASP A 590 -4.00 -6.22 27.88
C ASP A 590 -4.52 -4.93 28.52
N GLN A 591 -4.88 -3.95 27.69
CA GLN A 591 -5.45 -2.67 28.14
C GLN A 591 -6.91 -2.77 28.56
N ASN A 592 -7.63 -3.80 28.11
CA ASN A 592 -9.04 -3.99 28.39
C ASN A 592 -9.25 -5.28 29.19
N LYS A 593 -8.87 -5.26 30.47
CA LYS A 593 -9.17 -6.35 31.40
C LYS A 593 -10.59 -6.24 31.96
N PRO A 594 -11.24 -7.36 32.31
CA PRO A 594 -12.58 -7.31 32.90
C PRO A 594 -12.53 -6.66 34.29
N GLU A 595 -13.57 -5.91 34.64
CA GLU A 595 -13.66 -5.19 35.92
C GLU A 595 -13.78 -6.15 37.12
N SER A 596 -14.36 -7.33 36.89
CA SER A 596 -14.47 -8.42 37.86
C SER A 596 -14.39 -9.78 37.14
N ASN A 597 -14.19 -10.86 37.89
CA ASN A 597 -14.23 -12.23 37.37
C ASN A 597 -15.67 -12.78 37.22
N GLU A 598 -16.68 -11.92 37.35
CA GLU A 598 -18.07 -12.30 37.15
C GLU A 598 -18.35 -12.48 35.65
N ASP A 599 -19.19 -13.46 35.32
CA ASP A 599 -19.45 -13.85 33.94
C ASP A 599 -20.02 -12.72 33.08
N GLU A 600 -20.84 -11.84 33.67
CA GLU A 600 -21.39 -10.68 32.97
C GLU A 600 -20.30 -9.63 32.67
N ALA A 601 -19.39 -9.38 33.61
CA ALA A 601 -18.27 -8.45 33.41
C ALA A 601 -17.30 -8.96 32.34
N VAL A 602 -17.04 -10.28 32.32
CA VAL A 602 -16.24 -10.93 31.27
C VAL A 602 -16.95 -10.83 29.91
N LEU A 603 -18.27 -10.99 29.86
CA LEU A 603 -19.05 -10.90 28.64
C LEU A 603 -19.07 -9.49 28.04
N VAL A 604 -19.33 -8.46 28.87
CA VAL A 604 -19.22 -7.04 28.48
C VAL A 604 -17.82 -6.71 27.98
N ASN A 605 -16.80 -7.25 28.63
CA ASN A 605 -15.42 -7.12 28.18
C ASN A 605 -15.16 -7.74 26.79
N ARG A 606 -15.69 -8.94 26.50
CA ARG A 606 -15.57 -9.55 25.16
C ARG A 606 -16.27 -8.74 24.09
N ILE A 607 -17.46 -8.22 24.36
CA ILE A 607 -18.18 -7.32 23.45
C ILE A 607 -17.31 -6.10 23.11
N LYS A 608 -16.70 -5.48 24.13
CA LYS A 608 -15.81 -4.33 23.96
C LYS A 608 -14.60 -4.68 23.08
N ILE A 609 -13.93 -5.80 23.34
CA ILE A 609 -12.77 -6.25 22.54
C ILE A 609 -13.16 -6.48 21.08
N VAL A 610 -14.26 -7.19 20.82
CA VAL A 610 -14.76 -7.45 19.45
C VAL A 610 -15.07 -6.13 18.72
N GLN A 611 -15.67 -5.16 19.40
CA GLN A 611 -15.97 -3.84 18.82
C GLN A 611 -14.70 -3.04 18.50
N LEU A 612 -13.68 -3.08 19.36
CA LEU A 612 -12.39 -2.43 19.13
C LEU A 612 -11.67 -3.05 17.92
N VAL A 613 -11.59 -4.38 17.87
CA VAL A 613 -10.96 -5.12 16.75
C VAL A 613 -11.71 -4.90 15.44
N ARG A 614 -13.04 -4.89 15.46
CA ARG A 614 -13.86 -4.53 14.29
C ARG A 614 -13.57 -3.11 13.79
N THR A 615 -13.48 -2.16 14.71
CA THR A 615 -13.20 -0.75 14.36
C THR A 615 -11.81 -0.60 13.74
N ASP A 616 -10.82 -1.30 14.29
CA ASP A 616 -9.47 -1.38 13.72
C ASP A 616 -9.48 -1.94 12.29
N LEU A 617 -10.16 -3.08 12.08
CA LEU A 617 -10.27 -3.71 10.77
C LEU A 617 -11.00 -2.80 9.76
N GLN A 618 -12.05 -2.11 10.18
CA GLN A 618 -12.75 -1.15 9.33
C GLN A 618 -11.83 -0.02 8.88
N LYS A 619 -11.07 0.59 9.81
CA LYS A 619 -10.06 1.62 9.48
C LYS A 619 -8.97 1.11 8.53
N ALA A 620 -8.58 -0.15 8.67
CA ALA A 620 -7.64 -0.78 7.75
C ALA A 620 -8.21 -0.89 6.33
N ILE A 621 -9.48 -1.28 6.19
CA ILE A 621 -10.21 -1.34 4.91
C ILE A 621 -10.31 0.06 4.28
N ASP A 622 -10.71 1.06 5.08
CA ASP A 622 -11.05 2.38 4.55
C ASP A 622 -9.82 3.19 4.11
N HIS A 623 -8.70 3.08 4.83
CA HIS A 623 -7.55 3.97 4.63
C HIS A 623 -6.30 3.28 4.06
N HIS A 624 -6.09 1.99 4.32
CA HIS A 624 -4.81 1.33 4.04
C HIS A 624 -4.91 0.30 2.93
N ASP A 625 -5.97 -0.52 2.90
CA ASP A 625 -6.07 -1.72 2.07
C ASP A 625 -5.88 -1.45 0.58
N GLU A 626 -6.46 -0.37 0.06
CA GLU A 626 -6.29 0.02 -1.35
C GLU A 626 -4.84 0.40 -1.69
N ILE A 627 -4.10 1.05 -0.79
CA ILE A 627 -2.69 1.40 -1.01
C ILE A 627 -1.84 0.13 -1.14
N PHE A 628 -2.04 -0.84 -0.25
CA PHE A 628 -1.33 -2.12 -0.29
C PHE A 628 -1.65 -2.94 -1.54
N LYS A 629 -2.92 -2.96 -1.98
CA LYS A 629 -3.34 -3.62 -3.22
C LYS A 629 -2.74 -2.96 -4.46
N GLN A 630 -2.74 -1.64 -4.53
CA GLN A 630 -2.25 -0.91 -5.69
C GLN A 630 -0.73 -1.05 -5.89
N ILE A 631 0.06 -1.02 -4.82
CA ILE A 631 1.53 -0.98 -4.90
C ILE A 631 2.15 -2.38 -4.84
N MET A 632 1.68 -3.23 -3.92
CA MET A 632 2.27 -4.55 -3.64
C MET A 632 1.37 -5.73 -4.02
N GLN A 633 0.16 -5.49 -4.54
CA GLN A 633 -0.87 -6.53 -4.77
C GLN A 633 -1.16 -7.35 -3.51
N PHE A 634 -1.07 -6.71 -2.35
CA PHE A 634 -1.16 -7.36 -1.06
C PHE A 634 -2.53 -7.10 -0.39
N PRO A 635 -3.30 -8.14 -0.03
CA PRO A 635 -4.60 -7.98 0.60
C PRO A 635 -4.44 -7.70 2.10
N TYR A 636 -4.20 -6.44 2.46
CA TYR A 636 -3.86 -6.02 3.83
C TYR A 636 -4.96 -6.36 4.83
N ALA A 637 -6.18 -5.88 4.61
CA ALA A 637 -7.31 -6.10 5.51
C ALA A 637 -7.63 -7.59 5.69
N ALA A 638 -7.59 -8.37 4.61
CA ALA A 638 -7.81 -9.82 4.66
C ALA A 638 -6.73 -10.53 5.48
N THR A 639 -5.47 -10.09 5.40
CA THR A 639 -4.38 -10.62 6.24
C THR A 639 -4.63 -10.31 7.72
N LEU A 640 -5.17 -9.14 8.04
CA LEU A 640 -5.48 -8.78 9.43
C LEU A 640 -6.60 -9.65 9.98
N PHE A 641 -7.64 -9.86 9.17
CA PHE A 641 -8.75 -10.72 9.53
C PHE A 641 -8.28 -12.14 9.86
N GLN A 642 -7.34 -12.70 9.06
CA GLN A 642 -6.76 -14.03 9.31
C GLN A 642 -5.99 -14.12 10.64
N VAL A 643 -5.47 -13.01 11.16
CA VAL A 643 -4.83 -12.96 12.48
C VAL A 643 -5.86 -12.78 13.60
N TYR A 644 -6.86 -11.93 13.38
CA TYR A 644 -7.86 -11.60 14.40
C TYR A 644 -8.89 -12.72 14.61
N GLU A 645 -9.31 -13.41 13.55
CA GLU A 645 -10.34 -14.46 13.62
C GLU A 645 -9.99 -15.57 14.62
N PRO A 646 -8.83 -16.24 14.56
CA PRO A 646 -8.47 -17.26 15.54
C PRO A 646 -8.46 -16.74 16.99
N LYS A 647 -8.03 -15.49 17.19
CA LYS A 647 -7.99 -14.87 18.52
C LYS A 647 -9.39 -14.56 19.05
N MET A 648 -10.31 -14.14 18.17
CA MET A 648 -11.72 -13.94 18.53
C MET A 648 -12.40 -15.25 18.90
N VAL A 649 -12.11 -16.34 18.17
CA VAL A 649 -12.60 -17.69 18.48
C VAL A 649 -12.08 -18.13 19.86
N GLU A 650 -10.77 -18.02 20.10
CA GLU A 650 -10.12 -18.37 21.37
C GLU A 650 -10.76 -17.64 22.57
N LEU A 651 -11.08 -16.36 22.41
CA LEU A 651 -11.62 -15.53 23.49
C LEU A 651 -13.13 -15.71 23.73
N CYS A 652 -13.92 -15.95 22.68
CA CYS A 652 -15.38 -15.87 22.74
C CYS A 652 -16.05 -17.24 22.79
N GLN A 653 -15.61 -18.22 22.00
CA GLN A 653 -16.27 -19.53 21.90
C GLN A 653 -16.40 -20.24 23.27
N PRO A 654 -15.33 -20.45 24.06
CA PRO A 654 -15.44 -21.17 25.33
C PRO A 654 -16.30 -20.43 26.37
N LEU A 655 -16.34 -19.09 26.31
CA LEU A 655 -17.21 -18.27 27.15
C LEU A 655 -18.68 -18.50 26.78
N VAL A 656 -19.01 -18.40 25.50
CA VAL A 656 -20.38 -18.53 25.00
C VAL A 656 -20.93 -19.92 25.27
N GLU A 657 -20.17 -20.97 24.96
CA GLU A 657 -20.58 -22.36 25.20
C GLU A 657 -20.84 -22.61 26.69
N ARG A 658 -19.95 -22.14 27.57
CA ARG A 658 -20.11 -22.25 29.02
C ARG A 658 -21.36 -21.54 29.53
N LEU A 659 -21.58 -20.30 29.10
CA LEU A 659 -22.76 -19.53 29.52
C LEU A 659 -24.05 -20.16 28.99
N CYS A 660 -24.05 -20.60 27.72
CA CYS A 660 -25.18 -21.30 27.11
C CYS A 660 -25.58 -22.56 27.88
N LEU A 661 -24.62 -23.32 28.42
CA LEU A 661 -24.89 -24.49 29.26
C LEU A 661 -25.47 -24.15 30.64
N GLN A 662 -25.19 -22.95 31.16
CA GLN A 662 -25.70 -22.50 32.46
C GLN A 662 -27.10 -21.88 32.37
N LEU A 663 -27.54 -21.48 31.18
CA LEU A 663 -28.89 -20.96 30.95
C LEU A 663 -29.93 -22.06 31.20
N LYS A 664 -30.75 -21.87 32.23
CA LYS A 664 -31.86 -22.78 32.55
C LYS A 664 -33.11 -22.41 31.72
N PRO A 665 -33.81 -23.40 31.14
CA PRO A 665 -35.11 -23.15 30.51
C PRO A 665 -36.09 -22.57 31.52
N ILE A 666 -36.79 -21.50 31.14
CA ILE A 666 -37.87 -20.94 31.95
C ILE A 666 -39.08 -21.87 31.82
N ASN A 667 -39.41 -22.59 32.90
CA ASN A 667 -40.51 -23.53 32.90
C ASN A 667 -41.84 -22.79 33.12
N MET A 668 -42.58 -22.58 32.04
CA MET A 668 -43.86 -21.85 32.01
C MET A 668 -45.02 -22.79 32.40
N SER A 669 -45.08 -23.23 33.66
CA SER A 669 -46.29 -23.86 34.22
C SER A 669 -47.24 -22.80 34.78
N GLU A 670 -48.56 -23.06 34.72
CA GLU A 670 -49.61 -22.14 35.22
C GLU A 670 -49.44 -21.73 36.70
N ASP A 671 -48.69 -22.50 37.49
CA ASP A 671 -48.41 -22.21 38.90
C ASP A 671 -47.22 -21.24 39.11
N SER A 672 -46.40 -20.98 38.10
CA SER A 672 -45.19 -20.13 38.21
C SER A 672 -45.48 -18.62 38.19
N TYR A 673 -46.70 -18.18 37.84
CA TYR A 673 -47.07 -16.76 37.84
C TYR A 673 -47.10 -16.12 39.24
N LEU A 674 -47.14 -16.94 40.30
CA LEU A 674 -47.31 -16.49 41.68
C LEU A 674 -45.99 -16.37 42.46
N ASN A 675 -44.89 -16.95 41.97
CA ASN A 675 -43.58 -16.86 42.61
C ASN A 675 -42.48 -16.66 41.54
N PRO A 676 -42.17 -15.40 41.17
CA PRO A 676 -41.10 -15.11 40.25
C PRO A 676 -39.77 -15.34 40.97
N THR A 677 -39.13 -16.49 40.76
CA THR A 677 -37.68 -16.52 40.82
C THR A 677 -37.18 -15.97 39.49
N GLU A 678 -37.28 -14.65 39.33
CA GLU A 678 -36.38 -13.96 38.44
C GLU A 678 -34.97 -14.36 38.89
N ASP A 679 -34.17 -14.88 37.96
CA ASP A 679 -32.73 -14.73 38.09
C ASP A 679 -32.38 -13.54 37.19
N PRO A 680 -32.32 -12.30 37.72
CA PRO A 680 -32.02 -11.12 36.91
C PRO A 680 -30.72 -11.29 36.11
N LEU A 681 -29.81 -12.15 36.59
CA LEU A 681 -28.59 -12.53 35.88
C LEU A 681 -28.88 -13.26 34.56
N SER A 682 -29.86 -14.18 34.49
CA SER A 682 -30.13 -14.93 33.24
C SER A 682 -30.66 -14.04 32.11
N VAL A 683 -31.42 -12.99 32.47
CA VAL A 683 -31.96 -12.00 31.52
C VAL A 683 -30.87 -11.04 31.03
N SER A 684 -29.99 -10.59 31.93
CA SER A 684 -28.82 -9.76 31.57
C SER A 684 -27.88 -10.53 30.66
N THR A 685 -27.52 -11.75 31.04
CA THR A 685 -26.59 -12.59 30.29
C THR A 685 -27.14 -12.97 28.92
N GLY A 686 -28.44 -13.27 28.79
CA GLY A 686 -29.06 -13.50 27.48
C GLY A 686 -29.01 -12.28 26.55
N THR A 687 -29.19 -11.07 27.10
CA THR A 687 -29.08 -9.80 26.36
C THR A 687 -27.66 -9.55 25.88
N SER A 688 -26.69 -9.69 26.78
CA SER A 688 -25.27 -9.50 26.50
C SER A 688 -24.72 -10.56 25.52
N LEU A 689 -25.19 -11.81 25.58
CA LEU A 689 -24.84 -12.85 24.59
C LEU A 689 -25.35 -12.49 23.19
N PHE A 690 -26.53 -11.90 23.08
CA PHE A 690 -27.05 -11.42 21.82
C PHE A 690 -26.24 -10.22 21.27
N GLU A 691 -25.89 -9.25 22.13
CA GLU A 691 -25.02 -8.14 21.74
C GLU A 691 -23.64 -8.62 21.26
N LEU A 692 -23.08 -9.67 21.90
CA LEU A 692 -21.85 -10.33 21.45
C LEU A 692 -22.03 -11.00 20.09
N TYR A 693 -23.11 -11.75 19.87
CA TYR A 693 -23.41 -12.37 18.58
C TYR A 693 -23.48 -11.34 17.46
N LEU A 694 -24.23 -10.24 17.65
CA LEU A 694 -24.33 -9.18 16.66
C LEU A 694 -22.98 -8.49 16.40
N SER A 695 -22.18 -8.29 17.45
CA SER A 695 -20.84 -7.69 17.33
C SER A 695 -19.90 -8.59 16.53
N LEU A 696 -19.90 -9.90 16.80
CA LEU A 696 -19.14 -10.89 16.05
C LEU A 696 -19.64 -10.98 14.60
N LYS A 697 -20.95 -11.08 14.37
CA LYS A 697 -21.53 -11.11 13.02
C LYS A 697 -21.03 -9.96 12.16
N LYS A 698 -21.08 -8.72 12.68
CA LYS A 698 -20.57 -7.53 11.99
C LYS A 698 -19.05 -7.58 11.76
N PHE A 699 -18.28 -8.19 12.66
CA PHE A 699 -16.85 -8.40 12.46
C PHE A 699 -16.58 -9.40 11.32
N TYR A 700 -17.28 -10.54 11.30
CA TYR A 700 -17.15 -11.55 10.24
C TYR A 700 -17.66 -11.06 8.88
N GLU A 701 -18.62 -10.12 8.85
CA GLU A 701 -19.05 -9.44 7.62
C GLU A 701 -17.91 -8.67 6.93
N LEU A 702 -16.96 -8.11 7.69
CA LEU A 702 -15.79 -7.42 7.16
C LEU A 702 -14.74 -8.39 6.58
N GLY A 703 -14.75 -9.64 7.04
CA GLY A 703 -13.78 -10.67 6.67
C GLY A 703 -14.20 -11.59 5.53
N LYS A 704 -15.35 -11.34 4.88
CA LYS A 704 -15.90 -12.22 3.84
C LYS A 704 -14.89 -12.45 2.71
N CYS A 705 -14.29 -13.63 2.74
CA CYS A 705 -13.39 -14.19 1.74
C CYS A 705 -13.83 -15.65 1.53
N ASP A 706 -13.56 -16.25 0.36
CA ASP A 706 -14.13 -17.51 -0.18
C ASP A 706 -13.93 -18.81 0.67
N LYS A 707 -13.62 -18.73 1.96
CA LYS A 707 -13.47 -19.87 2.87
C LYS A 707 -14.79 -20.28 3.53
N GLU A 708 -14.87 -21.54 3.96
CA GLU A 708 -15.97 -22.04 4.80
C GLU A 708 -16.15 -21.11 6.01
N GLU A 709 -17.29 -20.41 6.04
CA GLU A 709 -17.63 -19.50 7.12
C GLU A 709 -17.55 -20.24 8.47
N VAL A 710 -16.76 -19.72 9.42
CA VAL A 710 -16.84 -20.17 10.81
C VAL A 710 -18.31 -20.03 11.24
N ARG A 711 -18.93 -21.15 11.60
CA ARG A 711 -20.34 -21.21 11.96
C ARG A 711 -20.57 -20.66 13.37
N ILE A 712 -20.23 -19.38 13.58
CA ILE A 712 -20.35 -18.68 14.87
C ILE A 712 -21.78 -18.73 15.42
N HIS A 713 -22.79 -18.79 14.53
CA HIS A 713 -24.20 -18.91 14.90
C HIS A 713 -24.47 -20.15 15.75
N VAL A 714 -23.75 -21.26 15.52
CA VAL A 714 -23.93 -22.50 16.28
C VAL A 714 -23.65 -22.29 17.77
N TRP A 715 -22.67 -21.46 18.13
CA TRP A 715 -22.33 -21.19 19.54
C TRP A 715 -23.48 -20.53 20.30
N PHE A 716 -24.29 -19.72 19.61
CA PHE A 716 -25.35 -18.92 20.21
C PHE A 716 -26.74 -19.56 20.12
N PHE A 717 -26.88 -20.74 19.51
CA PHE A 717 -28.19 -21.36 19.29
C PHE A 717 -29.00 -21.47 20.59
N GLN A 718 -28.40 -22.00 21.66
CA GLN A 718 -29.04 -22.14 22.97
C GLN A 718 -29.34 -20.79 23.64
N ALA A 719 -28.47 -19.79 23.45
CA ALA A 719 -28.70 -18.43 23.94
C ALA A 719 -29.93 -17.80 23.30
N VAL A 720 -30.12 -17.98 21.99
CA VAL A 720 -31.29 -17.48 21.25
C VAL A 720 -32.56 -18.20 21.69
N VAL A 721 -32.54 -19.54 21.88
CA VAL A 721 -33.69 -20.28 22.43
C VAL A 721 -34.10 -19.70 23.78
N ASN A 722 -33.15 -19.56 24.71
CA ASN A 722 -33.41 -19.03 26.05
C ASN A 722 -33.90 -17.57 26.02
N TRP A 723 -33.37 -16.76 25.09
CA TRP A 723 -33.86 -15.39 24.90
C TRP A 723 -35.32 -15.38 24.46
N LEU A 724 -35.72 -16.26 23.54
CA LEU A 724 -37.13 -16.37 23.12
C LEU A 724 -38.03 -16.78 24.29
N ASP A 725 -37.56 -17.65 25.19
CA ASP A 725 -38.30 -18.00 26.43
C ASP A 725 -38.47 -16.79 27.36
N ILE A 726 -37.42 -15.99 27.56
CA ILE A 726 -37.47 -14.75 28.34
C ILE A 726 -38.43 -13.73 27.69
N ALA A 727 -38.34 -13.57 26.37
CA ALA A 727 -39.20 -12.68 25.61
C ALA A 727 -40.67 -13.08 25.73
N GLN A 728 -40.97 -14.37 25.63
CA GLN A 728 -42.34 -14.86 25.81
C GLN A 728 -42.86 -14.60 27.23
N TYR A 729 -42.06 -14.85 28.26
CA TYR A 729 -42.44 -14.55 29.65
C TYR A 729 -42.76 -13.06 29.85
N LYS A 730 -41.87 -12.17 29.40
CA LYS A 730 -42.06 -10.71 29.51
C LYS A 730 -43.23 -10.21 28.67
N ALA A 731 -43.48 -10.81 27.51
CA ALA A 731 -44.64 -10.50 26.69
C ALA A 731 -45.94 -10.73 27.45
N LEU A 732 -46.08 -11.87 28.13
CA LEU A 732 -47.28 -12.20 28.92
C LEU A 732 -47.47 -11.23 30.10
N GLN A 733 -46.41 -10.88 30.83
CA GLN A 733 -46.49 -9.88 31.91
C GLN A 733 -46.92 -8.50 31.40
N ARG A 734 -46.41 -8.09 30.25
CA ARG A 734 -46.75 -6.80 29.65
C ARG A 734 -48.19 -6.78 29.15
N ILE A 735 -48.65 -7.90 28.56
CA ILE A 735 -50.05 -8.10 28.20
C ILE A 735 -50.95 -7.99 29.43
N ASP A 736 -50.57 -8.63 30.54
CA ASP A 736 -51.33 -8.58 31.79
C ASP A 736 -51.53 -7.16 32.28
N LYS A 737 -50.46 -6.36 32.29
CA LYS A 737 -50.56 -4.96 32.72
C LYS A 737 -51.31 -4.09 31.72
N ALA A 738 -51.05 -4.27 30.43
CA ALA A 738 -51.73 -3.53 29.39
C ALA A 738 -53.24 -3.72 29.53
N ILE A 739 -53.69 -4.96 29.77
CA ILE A 739 -55.10 -5.26 30.04
C ILE A 739 -55.54 -4.66 31.37
N GLU A 740 -54.77 -4.74 32.46
CA GLU A 740 -55.13 -4.14 33.76
C GLU A 740 -55.40 -2.64 33.66
N LEU A 741 -54.52 -1.90 32.98
CA LEU A 741 -54.58 -0.45 32.81
C LEU A 741 -55.59 0.02 31.74
N ASP A 742 -56.05 -0.88 30.87
CA ASP A 742 -57.01 -0.56 29.81
C ASP A 742 -58.35 -0.04 30.36
N THR A 743 -58.82 1.10 29.86
CA THR A 743 -60.13 1.64 30.21
C THR A 743 -61.24 1.19 29.25
N LEU A 744 -60.92 0.34 28.27
CA LEU A 744 -61.82 -0.19 27.24
C LEU A 744 -62.44 0.91 26.37
N THR A 745 -61.70 2.01 26.15
CA THR A 745 -62.08 3.07 25.22
C THR A 745 -61.26 2.97 23.93
N PRO A 746 -61.82 3.37 22.77
CA PRO A 746 -61.08 3.44 21.53
C PRO A 746 -59.89 4.42 21.64
N VAL A 747 -58.76 4.06 21.03
CA VAL A 747 -57.52 4.86 21.08
C VAL A 747 -57.70 6.25 20.45
N ASP A 748 -58.49 6.35 19.38
CA ASP A 748 -58.89 7.62 18.78
C ASP A 748 -60.27 7.48 18.07
N SER A 749 -60.77 8.56 17.47
CA SER A 749 -62.06 8.57 16.77
C SER A 749 -62.06 7.84 15.41
N SER A 750 -60.88 7.43 14.92
CA SER A 750 -60.66 6.75 13.64
C SER A 750 -60.55 5.23 13.76
N VAL A 751 -60.15 4.72 14.93
CA VAL A 751 -59.99 3.29 15.20
C VAL A 751 -60.86 2.80 16.35
N LYS A 752 -61.17 1.50 16.35
CA LYS A 752 -62.15 0.90 17.27
C LYS A 752 -61.54 -0.13 18.23
N TYR A 753 -60.21 -0.19 18.29
CA TYR A 753 -59.47 -0.99 19.26
C TYR A 753 -59.01 -0.14 20.44
N SER A 754 -58.84 -0.77 21.60
CA SER A 754 -58.39 -0.13 22.85
C SER A 754 -56.87 -0.10 22.98
N SER A 755 -56.35 0.62 23.98
CA SER A 755 -54.90 0.81 24.17
C SER A 755 -54.16 -0.51 24.37
N SER A 756 -54.73 -1.48 25.09
CA SER A 756 -54.06 -2.77 25.36
C SER A 756 -53.82 -3.60 24.11
N ALA A 757 -54.67 -3.48 23.08
CA ALA A 757 -54.48 -4.15 21.80
C ALA A 757 -53.27 -3.58 21.05
N VAL A 758 -53.07 -2.26 21.12
CA VAL A 758 -51.91 -1.57 20.53
C VAL A 758 -50.63 -1.96 21.25
N ASP A 759 -50.65 -2.00 22.58
CA ASP A 759 -49.48 -2.37 23.39
C ASP A 759 -49.08 -3.83 23.17
N THR A 760 -50.05 -4.73 23.01
CA THR A 760 -49.81 -6.14 22.67
C THR A 760 -49.22 -6.29 21.26
N LEU A 761 -49.75 -5.56 20.28
CA LEU A 761 -49.22 -5.54 18.92
C LEU A 761 -47.79 -4.99 18.84
N ALA A 762 -47.46 -3.98 19.67
CA ALA A 762 -46.11 -3.42 19.75
C ALA A 762 -45.07 -4.48 20.16
N ILE A 763 -45.42 -5.42 21.05
CA ILE A 763 -44.54 -6.53 21.45
C ILE A 763 -44.21 -7.42 20.24
N PHE A 764 -45.21 -7.83 19.48
CA PHE A 764 -45.00 -8.68 18.30
C PHE A 764 -44.20 -7.97 17.21
N TYR A 765 -44.38 -6.67 17.07
CA TYR A 765 -43.58 -5.85 16.17
C TYR A 765 -42.10 -5.80 16.58
N GLN A 766 -41.80 -5.70 17.88
CA GLN A 766 -40.41 -5.76 18.37
C GLN A 766 -39.78 -7.14 18.16
N ILE A 767 -40.55 -8.23 18.36
CA ILE A 767 -40.10 -9.60 18.06
C ILE A 767 -39.81 -9.76 16.56
N LYS A 768 -40.59 -9.11 15.67
CA LYS A 768 -40.32 -9.06 14.22
C LYS A 768 -38.96 -8.47 13.92
N ILE A 769 -38.72 -7.28 14.46
CA ILE A 769 -37.46 -6.55 14.25
C ILE A 769 -36.29 -7.38 14.75
N PHE A 770 -36.41 -8.00 15.93
CA PHE A 770 -35.40 -8.90 16.48
C PHE A 770 -35.08 -10.06 15.52
N TRP A 771 -36.11 -10.73 14.99
CA TRP A 771 -35.94 -11.83 14.04
C TRP A 771 -35.25 -11.39 12.75
N GLU A 772 -35.66 -10.26 12.18
CA GLU A 772 -35.04 -9.68 10.97
C GLU A 772 -33.56 -9.35 11.20
N GLN A 773 -33.21 -8.84 12.38
CA GLN A 773 -31.82 -8.50 12.72
C GLN A 773 -30.95 -9.71 13.02
N LEU A 774 -31.53 -10.74 13.66
CA LEU A 774 -30.86 -12.01 13.89
C LEU A 774 -30.33 -12.56 12.55
N ALA A 775 -31.15 -12.43 11.49
CA ALA A 775 -30.83 -12.83 10.11
C ALA A 775 -29.99 -14.10 10.10
N TRP A 776 -30.58 -15.14 10.71
CA TRP A 776 -29.93 -16.39 11.05
C TRP A 776 -29.53 -17.13 9.76
N PRO A 777 -28.30 -17.64 9.65
CA PRO A 777 -27.75 -18.06 8.35
C PRO A 777 -28.18 -19.46 7.92
N ASP A 778 -28.45 -20.38 8.86
CA ASP A 778 -28.79 -21.77 8.53
C ASP A 778 -30.30 -22.02 8.51
N VAL A 779 -30.72 -22.83 7.53
CA VAL A 779 -32.13 -23.08 7.25
C VAL A 779 -32.83 -23.89 8.35
N GLU A 780 -32.13 -24.87 8.94
CA GLU A 780 -32.67 -25.76 9.97
C GLU A 780 -32.99 -25.01 11.27
N GLY A 781 -32.05 -24.20 11.74
CA GLY A 781 -32.22 -23.32 12.89
C GLY A 781 -33.26 -22.24 12.61
N CYS A 782 -33.33 -21.70 11.39
CA CYS A 782 -34.39 -20.76 11.02
C CYS A 782 -35.79 -21.35 11.23
N PHE A 783 -36.05 -22.56 10.74
CA PHE A 783 -37.35 -23.21 10.94
C PHE A 783 -37.66 -23.42 12.42
N THR A 784 -36.66 -23.82 13.20
CA THR A 784 -36.81 -24.04 14.65
C THR A 784 -37.21 -22.75 15.38
N PHE A 785 -36.51 -21.64 15.12
CA PHE A 785 -36.81 -20.36 15.75
C PHE A 785 -38.12 -19.75 15.29
N VAL A 786 -38.44 -19.81 13.99
CA VAL A 786 -39.72 -19.31 13.46
C VAL A 786 -40.89 -20.08 14.03
N ALA A 787 -40.81 -21.41 14.09
CA ALA A 787 -41.85 -22.24 14.70
C ALA A 787 -42.08 -21.86 16.17
N LYS A 788 -41.00 -21.67 16.94
CA LYS A 788 -41.08 -21.23 18.32
C LYS A 788 -41.70 -19.83 18.46
N ILE A 789 -41.26 -18.85 17.66
CA ILE A 789 -41.80 -17.48 17.67
C ILE A 789 -43.30 -17.48 17.37
N ILE A 790 -43.75 -18.28 16.40
CA ILE A 790 -45.17 -18.38 16.06
C ILE A 790 -45.96 -19.00 17.21
N ASP A 791 -45.48 -20.07 17.82
CA ASP A 791 -46.12 -20.69 18.99
C ASP A 791 -46.24 -19.69 20.15
N ASP A 792 -45.15 -18.97 20.45
CA ASP A 792 -45.08 -17.93 21.47
C ASP A 792 -46.08 -16.77 21.20
N MET A 793 -46.17 -16.30 19.95
CA MET A 793 -47.16 -15.31 19.54
C MET A 793 -48.59 -15.83 19.70
N CYS A 794 -48.88 -17.08 19.30
CA CYS A 794 -50.19 -17.70 19.44
C CYS A 794 -50.59 -17.83 20.91
N ARG A 795 -49.67 -18.27 21.78
CA ARG A 795 -49.89 -18.33 23.24
C ARG A 795 -50.20 -16.96 23.82
N SER A 796 -49.43 -15.94 23.42
CA SER A 796 -49.65 -14.55 23.84
C SER A 796 -51.02 -14.02 23.40
N CYS A 797 -51.47 -14.35 22.18
CA CYS A 797 -52.81 -13.99 21.70
C CYS A 797 -53.93 -14.69 22.47
N ASN A 798 -53.79 -15.98 22.75
CA ASN A 798 -54.77 -16.74 23.53
C ASN A 798 -54.85 -16.21 24.97
N HIS A 799 -53.71 -15.91 25.58
CA HIS A 799 -53.65 -15.32 26.92
C HIS A 799 -54.29 -13.93 26.98
N TYR A 800 -54.03 -13.08 25.98
CA TYR A 800 -54.70 -11.79 25.84
C TYR A 800 -56.23 -11.96 25.73
N ALA A 801 -56.68 -12.88 24.88
CA ALA A 801 -58.08 -13.19 24.67
C ALA A 801 -58.77 -13.64 25.98
N ASP A 802 -58.17 -14.58 26.71
CA ASP A 802 -58.71 -15.12 27.96
C ASP A 802 -58.78 -14.06 29.06
N LYS A 803 -57.73 -13.26 29.23
CA LYS A 803 -57.72 -12.19 30.25
C LYS A 803 -58.65 -11.04 29.92
N MET A 804 -58.73 -10.65 28.65
CA MET A 804 -59.64 -9.59 28.22
C MET A 804 -61.10 -10.02 28.41
N SER A 805 -61.45 -11.27 28.07
CA SER A 805 -62.78 -11.82 28.33
C SER A 805 -63.15 -11.71 29.81
N LYS A 806 -62.26 -12.16 30.71
CA LYS A 806 -62.48 -12.08 32.17
C LYS A 806 -62.65 -10.64 32.68
N LYS A 807 -61.89 -9.69 32.12
CA LYS A 807 -62.02 -8.26 32.48
C LYS A 807 -63.36 -7.69 32.03
N VAL A 808 -63.81 -8.03 30.83
CA VAL A 808 -65.13 -7.61 30.31
C VAL A 808 -66.26 -8.19 31.16
N ASP A 809 -66.21 -9.48 31.51
CA ASP A 809 -67.21 -10.13 32.37
C ASP A 809 -67.31 -9.46 33.76
N TYR A 810 -66.17 -9.06 34.33
CA TYR A 810 -66.11 -8.34 35.59
C TYR A 810 -66.76 -6.93 35.50
N VAL A 811 -66.44 -6.16 34.46
CA VAL A 811 -67.03 -4.83 34.23
C VAL A 811 -68.55 -4.92 34.00
N GLN A 812 -69.01 -5.96 33.32
CA GLN A 812 -70.43 -6.25 33.14
C GLN A 812 -71.12 -6.62 34.47
N SER A 813 -70.47 -7.38 35.35
CA SER A 813 -71.05 -7.75 36.65
C SER A 813 -71.17 -6.59 37.65
N THR A 814 -70.38 -5.53 37.47
CA THR A 814 -70.33 -4.38 38.38
C THR A 814 -71.27 -3.24 37.96
N SER A 815 -71.77 -3.26 36.71
CA SER A 815 -72.71 -2.27 36.18
C SER A 815 -74.17 -2.66 36.48
N MET A 816 -74.74 -2.06 37.54
CA MET A 816 -76.14 -2.26 37.96
C MET A 816 -77.16 -1.67 36.95
N SER A 817 -77.39 -2.34 35.82
CA SER A 817 -78.61 -2.17 35.03
C SER A 817 -78.96 -3.44 34.23
N ASN A 818 -79.94 -4.19 34.72
CA ASN A 818 -80.53 -5.38 34.08
C ASN A 818 -81.40 -5.02 32.86
N VAL A 819 -80.81 -4.48 31.80
CA VAL A 819 -81.42 -4.42 30.46
C VAL A 819 -80.30 -4.63 29.43
N PHE A 820 -80.51 -5.53 28.48
CA PHE A 820 -79.62 -5.73 27.33
C PHE A 820 -79.64 -4.45 26.46
N GLN A 821 -78.80 -3.48 26.81
CA GLN A 821 -78.38 -2.41 25.92
C GLN A 821 -76.97 -2.74 25.46
N VAL A 822 -76.80 -2.97 24.16
CA VAL A 822 -75.50 -3.00 23.51
C VAL A 822 -74.92 -1.59 23.67
N THR A 823 -74.16 -1.36 24.73
CA THR A 823 -73.43 -0.10 24.91
C THR A 823 -72.24 -0.05 23.96
N PRO A 824 -71.69 1.13 23.66
CA PRO A 824 -70.52 1.30 22.80
C PRO A 824 -69.31 0.45 23.23
N GLU A 825 -69.24 0.04 24.50
CA GLU A 825 -68.22 -0.87 25.02
C GLU A 825 -68.39 -2.32 24.51
N VAL A 826 -69.62 -2.77 24.23
CA VAL A 826 -69.90 -4.11 23.65
C VAL A 826 -69.61 -4.13 22.14
N SER A 827 -69.63 -2.99 21.46
CA SER A 827 -69.19 -2.91 20.06
C SER A 827 -67.69 -3.16 19.87
N ILE A 828 -66.85 -2.96 20.88
CA ILE A 828 -65.41 -3.28 20.83
C ILE A 828 -65.18 -4.81 20.80
N ILE A 829 -66.11 -5.59 21.36
CA ILE A 829 -66.11 -7.06 21.32
C ILE A 829 -66.40 -7.59 19.90
N VAL A 830 -67.14 -6.84 19.08
CA VAL A 830 -67.31 -7.16 17.65
C VAL A 830 -66.05 -6.83 16.84
N TYR A 831 -65.25 -5.87 17.32
CA TYR A 831 -63.90 -5.56 16.78
C TYR A 831 -62.82 -6.52 17.27
N TRP A 832 -63.11 -7.39 18.23
CA TRP A 832 -62.23 -8.48 18.65
C TRP A 832 -61.83 -9.39 17.49
N ASN A 833 -62.74 -9.57 16.52
CA ASN A 833 -62.51 -10.32 15.29
C ASN A 833 -61.66 -9.55 14.26
N ASP A 834 -61.68 -8.21 14.29
CA ASP A 834 -60.84 -7.34 13.45
C ASP A 834 -59.44 -7.15 14.05
N THR A 835 -59.31 -7.14 15.38
CA THR A 835 -58.04 -7.12 16.13
C THR A 835 -57.33 -8.47 16.00
N LEU A 836 -58.03 -9.59 16.25
CA LEU A 836 -57.55 -10.92 15.90
C LEU A 836 -57.33 -11.05 14.39
N GLY A 837 -58.15 -10.43 13.55
CA GLY A 837 -57.97 -10.38 12.09
C GLY A 837 -56.75 -9.55 11.66
N SER A 838 -56.35 -8.53 12.42
CA SER A 838 -55.15 -7.72 12.19
C SER A 838 -53.90 -8.46 12.65
N ILE A 839 -53.95 -9.07 13.84
CA ILE A 839 -52.92 -9.94 14.40
C ILE A 839 -52.73 -11.16 13.49
N ASN A 840 -53.79 -11.83 13.06
CA ASN A 840 -53.76 -12.98 12.15
C ASN A 840 -53.30 -12.58 10.73
N ARG A 841 -53.57 -11.35 10.27
CA ARG A 841 -52.97 -10.81 9.03
C ARG A 841 -51.46 -10.52 9.18
N HIS A 842 -51.00 -10.11 10.36
CA HIS A 842 -49.59 -9.90 10.66
C HIS A 842 -48.83 -11.21 10.87
N VAL A 843 -49.40 -12.16 11.59
CA VAL A 843 -48.88 -13.52 11.77
C VAL A 843 -48.84 -14.28 10.45
N LYS A 844 -49.82 -14.05 9.53
CA LYS A 844 -49.76 -14.55 8.14
C LYS A 844 -48.76 -13.81 7.24
N ARG A 845 -48.31 -12.61 7.62
CA ARG A 845 -47.28 -11.82 6.91
C ARG A 845 -45.86 -12.10 7.40
N PHE A 846 -45.70 -12.61 8.63
CA PHE A 846 -44.55 -13.45 8.98
C PHE A 846 -44.64 -14.75 8.19
N PRO A 847 -43.51 -15.30 7.73
CA PRO A 847 -43.45 -16.09 6.51
C PRO A 847 -44.48 -17.22 6.50
N SER A 848 -45.56 -17.00 5.75
CA SER A 848 -46.37 -18.06 5.14
C SER A 848 -45.64 -18.54 3.88
N ASN A 849 -44.39 -18.96 4.08
CA ASN A 849 -43.53 -19.65 3.13
C ASN A 849 -42.78 -20.74 3.89
N SER A 850 -43.50 -21.82 4.21
CA SER A 850 -42.93 -23.17 4.19
C SER A 850 -43.45 -23.88 2.94
#